data_AF-A0A9X4EK86-F1
#
_entry.id   AF-A0A9X4EK86-F1
#
_cell.length_a   1.000
_cell.length_b   1.000
_cell.length_c   1.000
_cell.angle_alpha   90.00
_cell.angle_beta   90.00
_cell.angle_gamma   90.00
#
_symmetry.space_group_name_H-M   'P 1'
#
loop_
_entity.id
_entity.type
_entity.pdbx_description
1 polymer ?
#
loop_
_entity_poly.entity_id
_entity_poly.type
_entity_poly.pdbx_seq_one_letter_code
_entity_poly.pdbx_strand_id
1 'polypeptide(L)'
;MNQFDKHQIIPFYLGNEASIKEALAKYKELLDSNKAVINQVFDVEFKIIENDTQRRIQVADTNNQKLVKSALNMGPDGGSSYYPEHIGDTDEIYISEVLFFAIALEYPSLKEAVVITAKAIVAYSRRFNDTWNLWIDDMRVFGIEALYMLARTNASYTYLLSQFLIPYWDDEHAVGYEEYLRDLFGINGWSRPMIKAFIWCDNSYFRQAIATSQEESLGNYLKVNPEEYNYFKQALKERLIEEPVLLPYSDSDPEEVHPVLDIYFSLVVVAEEWAESIEDNEEVLQEHFIEDTLENEALDLEKSIKNTLQKPLSKISEEAQREKDEDEEREAYFDNYEYGDGLKSVKELILHLNRGADLWKYVQTGQHKDALKDLPQTDLLPLAKEHARVMHLRMMYFTGGYRDENEVRESLENIISDVTAELLSFEEEDIEEIYQNGLILTIKTRPTGAAEDTEVEQRQQVRNAMYLRILDVFYYAFGKKPFDDDIKEIVTKNDPLLTVEEYQQRYYSQLSKEATLEEKEKHEKNIIIEVLQEFADLDTKLSKKNFDDAAFVFEEKRERRDCSWWPKDNIGCCALATHLLFQDFQQRVGDQYTQDLFNYINENVWALMAKMVKESLVNPIDEKDKDLDTIKEQALAYITDANTTLTEEEALKTFKKVLRVDKKEEASAKQKKYDLFDNAYEDNQRTVLTCYWLSQMPLPSQKQGKRLWKLWVALAPQRVIQFLAKINADDEYDYTFEKPIKEIDFYDRIERNGVPKAQSIAFQMVVAQKEFHNSWEGDKAPYLVWLDKYNEIDSTATGMFDVMDKKRAIALDQGMHYIEANRRIEYFIDLSLQNERFPFNQPEAFKETLGKLFQVNLVPWYKRLSVYDDNTCKNYHNYYNNDNEEISALEKLPISFHPNAVTNLSTKINDYNQVQLLQKKGEKLVILQLDKEYNDHRFEDSQITPEKVSLPFGQFVLFPEEIDTDTILSAIRNQTTDAEDVELLVTKLQEYLNDEVSYADMTSLCNKMLKKEDFNVYDRNYSAMTIQQFIWMLSEEKQHRFIKLFANHSLEGTQMLTRDFTKAFLRMKVREKEVSLEEIREKSEEDEYKEAAFTYLLNLLDSLEINPLYIADIALDDYSDTSINWFIALGAEKLFDLSQNFSVDKRVELIEMLSESEEATNVLKPFLEDASRIVRDATESVLNTSEMM
;
A
#
# COMPACT_ATOMS: atom_id res chain seq x y z
N MET A 1 -16.41 -32.79 3.18
CA MET A 1 -17.17 -31.62 2.72
C MET A 1 -16.23 -30.91 1.80
N ASN A 2 -16.68 -30.72 0.57
CA ASN A 2 -15.94 -29.93 -0.39
C ASN A 2 -16.10 -28.45 -0.02
N GLN A 3 -15.20 -27.60 -0.49
CA GLN A 3 -15.12 -26.20 -0.07
C GLN A 3 -16.41 -25.41 -0.37
N PHE A 4 -17.14 -25.78 -1.43
CA PHE A 4 -18.28 -25.03 -1.95
C PHE A 4 -19.63 -25.78 -1.84
N ASP A 5 -19.72 -26.81 -0.99
CA ASP A 5 -20.95 -27.58 -0.78
C ASP A 5 -22.12 -26.67 -0.40
N LYS A 6 -23.30 -26.89 -1.01
CA LYS A 6 -24.51 -26.06 -0.82
C LYS A 6 -25.41 -26.61 0.28
N HIS A 7 -25.89 -25.75 1.18
CA HIS A 7 -26.70 -26.14 2.33
C HIS A 7 -28.18 -25.75 2.19
N GLN A 8 -28.52 -24.71 1.43
CA GLN A 8 -29.90 -24.34 1.12
C GLN A 8 -30.46 -25.17 -0.04
N ILE A 9 -31.00 -26.35 0.27
CA ILE A 9 -31.60 -27.23 -0.73
C ILE A 9 -33.06 -26.85 -1.01
N ILE A 10 -33.39 -26.54 -2.27
CA ILE A 10 -34.75 -26.30 -2.75
C ILE A 10 -35.24 -27.53 -3.55
N PRO A 11 -36.05 -28.42 -2.95
CA PRO A 11 -36.53 -29.61 -3.65
C PRO A 11 -37.82 -29.34 -4.44
N PHE A 12 -37.97 -29.97 -5.61
CA PHE A 12 -39.18 -29.85 -6.44
C PHE A 12 -39.52 -31.13 -7.21
N TYR A 13 -40.78 -31.27 -7.64
CA TYR A 13 -41.23 -32.38 -8.48
C TYR A 13 -41.15 -32.03 -9.97
N LEU A 14 -40.34 -32.78 -10.73
CA LEU A 14 -40.25 -32.63 -12.18
C LEU A 14 -41.62 -32.91 -12.83
N GLY A 15 -42.04 -32.05 -13.76
CA GLY A 15 -43.35 -32.16 -14.42
C GLY A 15 -44.54 -31.57 -13.63
N ASN A 16 -44.33 -31.07 -12.40
CA ASN A 16 -45.36 -30.45 -11.58
C ASN A 16 -45.19 -28.93 -11.53
N GLU A 17 -45.99 -28.22 -12.33
CA GLU A 17 -45.96 -26.76 -12.45
C GLU A 17 -46.14 -26.03 -11.11
N ALA A 18 -47.02 -26.50 -10.23
CA ALA A 18 -47.23 -25.87 -8.93
C ALA A 18 -45.99 -26.01 -8.03
N SER A 19 -45.33 -27.17 -8.05
CA SER A 19 -44.10 -27.40 -7.30
C SER A 19 -42.93 -26.55 -7.82
N ILE A 20 -42.81 -26.37 -9.13
CA ILE A 20 -41.79 -25.49 -9.74
C ILE A 20 -42.07 -24.03 -9.34
N LYS A 21 -43.34 -23.60 -9.35
CA LYS A 21 -43.72 -22.25 -8.90
C LYS A 21 -43.39 -22.00 -7.44
N GLU A 22 -43.62 -22.98 -6.56
CA GLU A 22 -43.24 -22.90 -5.15
C GLU A 22 -41.72 -22.81 -4.97
N ALA A 23 -40.95 -23.58 -5.74
CA ALA A 23 -39.49 -23.50 -5.74
C ALA A 23 -38.96 -22.12 -6.20
N LEU A 24 -39.54 -21.54 -7.26
CA LEU A 24 -39.22 -20.16 -7.69
C LEU A 24 -39.53 -19.13 -6.60
N ALA A 25 -40.66 -19.28 -5.90
CA ALA A 25 -41.04 -18.39 -4.80
C ALA A 25 -40.09 -18.54 -3.60
N LYS A 26 -39.65 -19.76 -3.29
CA LYS A 26 -38.68 -20.01 -2.22
C LYS A 26 -37.31 -19.43 -2.55
N TYR A 27 -36.87 -19.57 -3.80
CA TYR A 27 -35.59 -19.00 -4.23
C TYR A 27 -35.59 -17.47 -4.12
N LYS A 28 -36.68 -16.83 -4.57
CA LYS A 28 -36.90 -15.39 -4.38
C LYS A 28 -36.82 -14.99 -2.89
N GLU A 29 -37.49 -15.73 -2.01
CA GLU A 29 -37.47 -15.44 -0.56
C GLU A 29 -36.04 -15.47 0.01
N LEU A 30 -35.20 -16.41 -0.44
CA LEU A 30 -33.79 -16.50 -0.01
C LEU A 30 -32.97 -15.31 -0.50
N LEU A 31 -33.15 -14.89 -1.76
CA LEU A 31 -32.49 -13.70 -2.32
C LEU A 31 -32.94 -12.43 -1.58
N ASP A 32 -34.25 -12.23 -1.43
CA ASP A 32 -34.80 -11.04 -0.76
C ASP A 32 -34.30 -10.90 0.69
N SER A 33 -34.12 -12.03 1.38
CA SER A 33 -33.70 -12.09 2.79
C SER A 33 -32.19 -12.22 3.01
N ASN A 34 -31.38 -12.10 1.96
CA ASN A 34 -29.91 -12.27 1.99
C ASN A 34 -29.46 -13.62 2.57
N LYS A 35 -30.26 -14.67 2.39
CA LYS A 35 -29.95 -16.04 2.84
C LYS A 35 -29.51 -16.98 1.73
N ALA A 36 -29.45 -16.47 0.49
CA ALA A 36 -28.98 -17.22 -0.67
C ALA A 36 -27.44 -17.35 -0.69
N VAL A 37 -26.72 -16.54 0.09
CA VAL A 37 -25.25 -16.52 0.18
C VAL A 37 -24.86 -16.69 1.64
N ILE A 38 -23.85 -17.53 1.91
CA ILE A 38 -23.26 -17.74 3.23
C ILE A 38 -21.74 -17.59 3.07
N ASN A 39 -21.11 -16.78 3.91
CA ASN A 39 -19.67 -16.50 3.84
C ASN A 39 -19.22 -16.11 2.42
N GLN A 40 -19.98 -15.20 1.79
CA GLN A 40 -19.73 -14.67 0.44
C GLN A 40 -19.76 -15.71 -0.69
N VAL A 41 -20.24 -16.94 -0.43
CA VAL A 41 -20.47 -17.97 -1.45
C VAL A 41 -21.97 -18.25 -1.59
N PHE A 42 -22.48 -18.29 -2.81
CA PHE A 42 -23.85 -18.68 -3.11
C PHE A 42 -24.12 -20.11 -2.64
N ASP A 43 -25.14 -20.30 -1.78
CA ASP A 43 -25.37 -21.51 -0.98
C ASP A 43 -26.66 -22.26 -1.37
N VAL A 44 -27.25 -21.96 -2.53
CA VAL A 44 -28.51 -22.57 -2.98
C VAL A 44 -28.29 -23.70 -3.98
N GLU A 45 -28.95 -24.83 -3.78
CA GLU A 45 -29.01 -25.92 -4.75
C GLU A 45 -30.44 -26.44 -4.97
N PHE A 46 -30.80 -26.65 -6.24
CA PHE A 46 -32.10 -27.23 -6.62
C PHE A 46 -31.98 -28.75 -6.83
N LYS A 47 -32.88 -29.53 -6.21
CA LYS A 47 -32.91 -31.00 -6.35
C LYS A 47 -34.29 -31.52 -6.77
N ILE A 48 -34.31 -32.57 -7.59
CA ILE A 48 -35.55 -33.25 -8.00
C ILE A 48 -35.94 -34.27 -6.94
N ILE A 49 -37.22 -34.28 -6.57
CA ILE A 49 -37.82 -35.33 -5.73
C ILE A 49 -38.26 -36.49 -6.62
N GLU A 50 -37.68 -37.67 -6.40
CA GLU A 50 -38.01 -38.91 -7.09
C GLU A 50 -38.06 -40.07 -6.09
N ASN A 51 -39.18 -40.81 -6.03
CA ASN A 51 -39.39 -41.96 -5.12
C ASN A 51 -39.05 -41.67 -3.64
N ASP A 52 -39.47 -40.51 -3.11
CA ASP A 52 -39.16 -40.03 -1.76
C ASP A 52 -37.65 -39.78 -1.47
N THR A 53 -36.83 -39.73 -2.52
CA THR A 53 -35.41 -39.37 -2.46
C THR A 53 -35.14 -38.10 -3.27
N GLN A 54 -34.08 -37.37 -2.92
CA GLN A 54 -33.64 -36.19 -3.66
C GLN A 54 -32.43 -36.55 -4.52
N ARG A 55 -32.43 -36.11 -5.78
CA ARG A 55 -31.28 -36.22 -6.68
C ARG A 55 -30.97 -34.87 -7.34
N ARG A 56 -29.71 -34.67 -7.73
CA ARG A 56 -29.28 -33.49 -8.49
C ARG A 56 -29.94 -33.47 -9.88
N ILE A 57 -30.18 -32.27 -10.41
CA ILE A 57 -30.75 -32.07 -11.75
C ILE A 57 -29.70 -32.45 -12.79
N GLN A 58 -30.14 -33.13 -13.85
CA GLN A 58 -29.30 -33.55 -14.97
C GLN A 58 -29.64 -32.72 -16.21
N VAL A 59 -28.69 -32.52 -17.13
CA VAL A 59 -28.93 -31.80 -18.39
C VAL A 59 -30.07 -32.43 -19.20
N ALA A 60 -30.23 -33.76 -19.11
CA ALA A 60 -31.29 -34.49 -19.78
C ALA A 60 -32.70 -34.26 -19.20
N ASP A 61 -32.84 -33.68 -18.00
CA ASP A 61 -34.13 -33.44 -17.35
C ASP A 61 -34.93 -32.28 -17.97
N THR A 62 -34.31 -31.49 -18.86
CA THR A 62 -34.96 -30.38 -19.58
C THR A 62 -35.04 -30.62 -21.08
N ASN A 63 -36.10 -30.10 -21.72
CA ASN A 63 -36.25 -29.99 -23.17
C ASN A 63 -35.42 -28.82 -23.75
N ASN A 64 -34.91 -27.90 -22.92
CA ASN A 64 -34.16 -26.72 -23.31
C ASN A 64 -32.63 -26.95 -23.37
N GLN A 65 -32.18 -28.17 -23.65
CA GLN A 65 -30.75 -28.56 -23.61
C GLN A 65 -29.85 -27.68 -24.50
N LYS A 66 -30.33 -27.27 -25.68
CA LYS A 66 -29.58 -26.37 -26.57
C LYS A 66 -29.40 -24.98 -25.97
N LEU A 67 -30.43 -24.49 -25.28
CA LEU A 67 -30.41 -23.18 -24.65
C LEU A 67 -29.45 -23.19 -23.44
N VAL A 68 -29.52 -24.23 -22.60
CA VAL A 68 -28.57 -24.46 -21.50
C VAL A 68 -27.14 -24.51 -22.02
N LYS A 69 -26.87 -25.32 -23.05
CA LYS A 69 -25.52 -25.41 -23.64
C LYS A 69 -25.05 -24.08 -24.19
N SER A 70 -25.93 -23.32 -24.84
CA SER A 70 -25.60 -21.99 -25.34
C SER A 70 -25.22 -21.04 -24.21
N ALA A 71 -25.98 -21.03 -23.11
CA ALA A 71 -25.70 -20.17 -21.96
C ALA A 71 -24.36 -20.54 -21.31
N LEU A 72 -24.16 -21.82 -21.01
CA LEU A 72 -22.92 -22.29 -20.38
C LEU A 72 -21.69 -22.09 -21.28
N ASN A 73 -21.85 -22.09 -22.62
CA ASN A 73 -20.76 -21.83 -23.57
C ASN A 73 -20.26 -20.39 -23.57
N MET A 74 -21.03 -19.44 -23.04
CA MET A 74 -20.61 -18.03 -22.95
C MET A 74 -19.80 -17.77 -21.68
N GLY A 75 -19.76 -18.71 -20.72
CA GLY A 75 -18.93 -18.56 -19.52
C GLY A 75 -17.43 -18.65 -19.85
N PRO A 76 -16.58 -17.89 -19.16
CA PRO A 76 -15.15 -17.77 -19.44
C PRO A 76 -14.38 -19.11 -19.34
N ASP A 77 -14.85 -20.06 -18.53
CA ASP A 77 -14.11 -21.30 -18.21
C ASP A 77 -14.31 -22.46 -19.21
N GLY A 78 -14.68 -22.15 -20.45
CA GLY A 78 -14.57 -23.09 -21.57
C GLY A 78 -15.81 -23.95 -21.88
N GLY A 79 -16.98 -23.57 -21.38
CA GLY A 79 -18.24 -23.98 -22.00
C GLY A 79 -18.81 -25.35 -21.65
N SER A 80 -19.93 -25.68 -22.27
CA SER A 80 -20.75 -26.88 -21.99
C SER A 80 -20.04 -28.24 -22.15
N SER A 81 -18.84 -28.28 -22.71
CA SER A 81 -18.01 -29.49 -22.84
C SER A 81 -17.40 -29.98 -21.53
N TYR A 82 -17.33 -29.14 -20.49
CA TYR A 82 -16.74 -29.49 -19.20
C TYR A 82 -17.67 -30.29 -18.28
N TYR A 83 -18.96 -30.41 -18.62
CA TYR A 83 -19.93 -31.09 -17.75
C TYR A 83 -20.12 -32.55 -18.15
N PRO A 84 -20.04 -33.49 -17.18
CA PRO A 84 -20.32 -34.89 -17.43
C PRO A 84 -21.81 -35.09 -17.79
N GLU A 85 -22.11 -36.21 -18.47
CA GLU A 85 -23.51 -36.60 -18.74
C GLU A 85 -24.32 -36.83 -17.44
N HIS A 86 -23.62 -37.13 -16.34
CA HIS A 86 -24.22 -37.34 -15.03
C HIS A 86 -23.49 -36.53 -13.95
N ILE A 87 -24.26 -35.81 -13.13
CA ILE A 87 -23.78 -35.02 -11.99
C ILE A 87 -24.24 -35.70 -10.70
N GLY A 88 -23.30 -36.24 -9.94
CA GLY A 88 -23.49 -36.89 -8.64
C GLY A 88 -23.29 -35.95 -7.44
N ASP A 89 -23.62 -36.43 -6.24
CA ASP A 89 -23.50 -35.66 -4.99
C ASP A 89 -22.05 -35.41 -4.53
N THR A 90 -21.07 -36.09 -5.12
CA THR A 90 -19.64 -35.88 -4.84
C THR A 90 -18.95 -34.95 -5.83
N ASP A 91 -19.63 -34.53 -6.90
CA ASP A 91 -19.04 -33.73 -7.95
C ASP A 91 -19.13 -32.23 -7.60
N GLU A 92 -17.99 -31.54 -7.67
CA GLU A 92 -17.86 -30.09 -7.45
C GLU A 92 -18.34 -29.29 -8.68
N ILE A 93 -19.62 -29.49 -9.07
CA ILE A 93 -20.24 -28.86 -10.24
C ILE A 93 -21.57 -28.25 -9.80
N TYR A 94 -21.69 -26.93 -9.76
CA TYR A 94 -22.84 -26.26 -9.13
C TYR A 94 -23.79 -25.54 -10.11
N ILE A 95 -24.17 -26.20 -11.22
CA ILE A 95 -25.03 -25.60 -12.27
C ILE A 95 -26.55 -25.77 -12.08
N SER A 96 -27.01 -26.08 -10.85
CA SER A 96 -28.41 -26.45 -10.61
C SER A 96 -29.40 -25.31 -10.90
N GLU A 97 -28.99 -24.04 -10.70
CA GLU A 97 -29.81 -22.86 -11.00
C GLU A 97 -30.15 -22.78 -12.50
N VAL A 98 -29.13 -22.89 -13.35
CA VAL A 98 -29.28 -22.87 -14.81
C VAL A 98 -30.24 -23.98 -15.26
N LEU A 99 -30.06 -25.19 -14.75
CA LEU A 99 -30.94 -26.32 -15.10
C LEU A 99 -32.37 -26.11 -14.61
N PHE A 100 -32.56 -25.56 -13.41
CA PHE A 100 -33.88 -25.28 -12.87
C PHE A 100 -34.62 -24.20 -13.68
N PHE A 101 -33.95 -23.10 -14.05
CA PHE A 101 -34.55 -22.07 -14.91
C PHE A 101 -34.90 -22.61 -16.29
N ALA A 102 -34.05 -23.46 -16.87
CA ALA A 102 -34.35 -24.10 -18.14
C ALA A 102 -35.63 -24.95 -18.09
N ILE A 103 -35.86 -25.69 -16.99
CA ILE A 103 -37.11 -26.44 -16.75
C ILE A 103 -38.29 -25.49 -16.58
N ALA A 104 -38.15 -24.42 -15.79
CA ALA A 104 -39.23 -23.47 -15.54
C ALA A 104 -39.71 -22.77 -16.83
N LEU A 105 -38.78 -22.47 -17.75
CA LEU A 105 -39.08 -21.87 -19.06
C LEU A 105 -39.89 -22.78 -20.01
N GLU A 106 -40.02 -24.08 -19.72
CA GLU A 106 -40.87 -24.99 -20.49
C GLU A 106 -42.37 -24.75 -20.29
N TYR A 107 -42.74 -24.02 -19.22
CA TYR A 107 -44.14 -23.79 -18.82
C TYR A 107 -44.52 -22.31 -19.04
N PRO A 108 -45.26 -21.95 -20.10
CA PRO A 108 -45.62 -20.56 -20.38
C PRO A 108 -46.39 -19.86 -19.25
N SER A 109 -47.15 -20.61 -18.46
CA SER A 109 -47.89 -20.12 -17.29
C SER A 109 -46.99 -19.74 -16.11
N LEU A 110 -45.73 -20.21 -16.08
CA LEU A 110 -44.73 -19.81 -15.09
C LEU A 110 -43.95 -18.55 -15.49
N LYS A 111 -44.17 -18.01 -16.70
CA LYS A 111 -43.43 -16.83 -17.21
C LYS A 111 -43.39 -15.67 -16.22
N GLU A 112 -44.52 -15.33 -15.59
CA GLU A 112 -44.57 -14.25 -14.61
C GLU A 112 -43.73 -14.57 -13.35
N ALA A 113 -43.79 -15.81 -12.85
CA ALA A 113 -43.00 -16.24 -11.71
C ALA A 113 -41.50 -16.21 -12.03
N VAL A 114 -41.08 -16.69 -13.21
CA VAL A 114 -39.69 -16.64 -13.68
C VAL A 114 -39.19 -15.20 -13.76
N VAL A 115 -39.97 -14.27 -14.33
CA VAL A 115 -39.60 -12.85 -14.42
C VAL A 115 -39.50 -12.20 -13.04
N ILE A 116 -40.41 -12.53 -12.11
CA ILE A 116 -40.35 -12.01 -10.75
C ILE A 116 -39.10 -12.52 -10.02
N THR A 117 -38.72 -13.79 -10.18
CA THR A 117 -37.49 -14.34 -9.60
C THR A 117 -36.25 -13.75 -10.27
N ALA A 118 -36.25 -13.55 -11.60
CA ALA A 118 -35.16 -12.87 -12.32
C ALA A 118 -34.93 -11.43 -11.80
N LYS A 119 -36.00 -10.69 -11.52
CA LYS A 119 -35.88 -9.37 -10.88
C LYS A 119 -35.27 -9.42 -9.48
N ALA A 120 -35.48 -10.51 -8.73
CA ALA A 120 -34.88 -10.69 -7.42
C ALA A 120 -33.37 -10.99 -7.52
N ILE A 121 -32.93 -11.72 -8.55
CA ILE A 121 -31.50 -11.91 -8.87
C ILE A 121 -30.83 -10.56 -9.12
N VAL A 122 -31.42 -9.73 -9.99
CA VAL A 122 -30.91 -8.38 -10.30
C VAL A 122 -30.92 -7.48 -9.06
N ALA A 123 -31.99 -7.51 -8.26
CA ALA A 123 -32.06 -6.73 -7.03
C ALA A 123 -30.98 -7.15 -6.02
N TYR A 124 -30.65 -8.44 -5.97
CA TYR A 124 -29.56 -8.96 -5.13
C TYR A 124 -28.21 -8.42 -5.59
N SER A 125 -27.86 -8.53 -6.88
CA SER A 125 -26.55 -8.06 -7.35
C SER A 125 -26.37 -6.56 -7.11
N ARG A 126 -27.39 -5.74 -7.40
CA ARG A 126 -27.39 -4.30 -7.16
C ARG A 126 -27.32 -3.90 -5.69
N ARG A 127 -27.90 -4.70 -4.79
CA ARG A 127 -27.92 -4.42 -3.34
C ARG A 127 -26.50 -4.43 -2.78
N PHE A 128 -25.69 -5.41 -3.20
CA PHE A 128 -24.31 -5.56 -2.76
C PHE A 128 -23.35 -4.74 -3.62
N ASN A 129 -23.54 -4.72 -4.94
CA ASN A 129 -22.64 -4.06 -5.87
C ASN A 129 -21.18 -4.50 -5.66
N ASP A 130 -20.98 -5.82 -5.57
CA ASP A 130 -19.65 -6.42 -5.49
C ASP A 130 -19.73 -7.86 -6.01
N THR A 131 -18.85 -8.18 -6.97
CA THR A 131 -18.76 -9.51 -7.59
C THR A 131 -18.38 -10.58 -6.57
N TRP A 132 -17.67 -10.21 -5.50
CA TRP A 132 -17.34 -11.11 -4.41
C TRP A 132 -18.58 -11.75 -3.77
N ASN A 133 -19.73 -11.06 -3.80
CA ASN A 133 -21.00 -11.56 -3.28
C ASN A 133 -21.82 -12.37 -4.31
N LEU A 134 -21.29 -12.57 -5.52
CA LEU A 134 -21.95 -13.25 -6.64
C LEU A 134 -21.35 -14.63 -6.96
N TRP A 135 -20.23 -14.99 -6.35
CA TRP A 135 -19.55 -16.27 -6.61
C TRP A 135 -20.40 -17.48 -6.20
N ILE A 136 -20.57 -18.42 -7.13
CA ILE A 136 -21.06 -19.78 -6.88
C ILE A 136 -19.92 -20.65 -6.35
N ASP A 137 -18.77 -20.52 -6.98
CA ASP A 137 -17.51 -21.19 -6.69
C ASP A 137 -16.37 -20.23 -7.08
N ASP A 138 -15.13 -20.71 -7.12
CA ASP A 138 -13.95 -19.94 -7.50
C ASP A 138 -13.87 -19.61 -9.00
N MET A 139 -14.89 -19.95 -9.80
CA MET A 139 -14.88 -19.80 -11.25
C MET A 139 -16.11 -19.05 -11.79
N ARG A 140 -17.28 -19.07 -11.12
CA ARG A 140 -18.55 -18.56 -11.71
C ARG A 140 -19.43 -17.71 -10.83
N VAL A 141 -20.12 -16.76 -11.47
CA VAL A 141 -21.13 -15.92 -10.84
C VAL A 141 -22.55 -16.50 -11.01
N PHE A 142 -23.40 -16.38 -9.99
CA PHE A 142 -24.77 -16.90 -10.05
C PHE A 142 -25.68 -16.04 -10.92
N GLY A 143 -26.79 -16.62 -11.39
CA GLY A 143 -27.87 -15.88 -12.05
C GLY A 143 -27.64 -15.48 -13.52
N ILE A 144 -26.40 -15.28 -13.99
CA ILE A 144 -26.17 -14.70 -15.32
C ILE A 144 -26.71 -15.59 -16.46
N GLU A 145 -26.48 -16.91 -16.40
CA GLU A 145 -27.00 -17.82 -17.42
C GLU A 145 -28.53 -17.92 -17.37
N ALA A 146 -29.13 -17.84 -16.17
CA ALA A 146 -30.57 -17.84 -16.00
C ALA A 146 -31.21 -16.61 -16.66
N LEU A 147 -30.61 -15.42 -16.47
CA LEU A 147 -31.05 -14.17 -17.08
C LEU A 147 -30.86 -14.17 -18.59
N TYR A 148 -29.72 -14.67 -19.08
CA TYR A 148 -29.45 -14.80 -20.50
C TYR A 148 -30.44 -15.74 -21.19
N MET A 149 -30.77 -16.89 -20.59
CA MET A 149 -31.78 -17.80 -21.13
C MET A 149 -33.16 -17.15 -21.21
N LEU A 150 -33.55 -16.36 -20.21
CA LEU A 150 -34.79 -15.59 -20.24
C LEU A 150 -34.78 -14.58 -21.41
N ALA A 151 -33.69 -13.84 -21.60
CA ALA A 151 -33.52 -12.89 -22.70
C ALA A 151 -33.56 -13.57 -24.08
N ARG A 152 -32.96 -14.76 -24.23
CA ARG A 152 -33.01 -15.58 -25.46
C ARG A 152 -34.42 -16.06 -25.80
N THR A 153 -35.30 -16.26 -24.80
CA THR A 153 -36.71 -16.59 -25.08
C THR A 153 -37.54 -15.37 -25.46
N ASN A 154 -37.20 -14.19 -24.95
CA ASN A 154 -37.85 -12.94 -25.27
C ASN A 154 -36.91 -11.75 -25.00
N ALA A 155 -36.47 -11.08 -26.07
CA ALA A 155 -35.53 -9.97 -26.02
C ALA A 155 -36.00 -8.81 -25.12
N SER A 156 -37.30 -8.66 -24.84
CA SER A 156 -37.80 -7.62 -23.91
C SER A 156 -37.25 -7.74 -22.48
N TYR A 157 -36.61 -8.86 -22.14
CA TYR A 157 -35.98 -9.09 -20.84
C TYR A 157 -34.46 -8.96 -20.85
N THR A 158 -33.83 -8.61 -21.98
CA THR A 158 -32.37 -8.38 -22.05
C THR A 158 -31.90 -7.35 -21.02
N TYR A 159 -32.73 -6.34 -20.73
CA TYR A 159 -32.40 -5.32 -19.74
C TYR A 159 -32.19 -5.87 -18.31
N LEU A 160 -32.73 -7.05 -17.97
CA LEU A 160 -32.47 -7.67 -16.67
C LEU A 160 -31.05 -8.26 -16.61
N LEU A 161 -30.58 -8.83 -17.73
CA LEU A 161 -29.19 -9.30 -17.83
C LEU A 161 -28.23 -8.12 -17.73
N SER A 162 -28.48 -7.03 -18.47
CA SER A 162 -27.60 -5.87 -18.43
C SER A 162 -27.61 -5.15 -17.08
N GLN A 163 -28.75 -5.09 -16.40
CA GLN A 163 -28.85 -4.50 -15.06
C GLN A 163 -28.21 -5.37 -13.96
N PHE A 164 -28.06 -6.68 -14.19
CA PHE A 164 -27.36 -7.59 -13.28
C PHE A 164 -25.86 -7.33 -13.24
N LEU A 165 -25.29 -6.92 -14.38
CA LEU A 165 -23.89 -6.55 -14.53
C LEU A 165 -23.63 -5.22 -13.82
N ILE A 166 -23.22 -5.33 -12.57
CA ILE A 166 -23.00 -4.22 -11.64
C ILE A 166 -21.73 -3.42 -11.99
N PRO A 167 -21.68 -2.11 -11.65
CA PRO A 167 -20.50 -1.27 -11.87
C PRO A 167 -19.22 -1.78 -11.19
N TYR A 168 -19.29 -2.21 -9.92
CA TYR A 168 -18.12 -2.76 -9.22
C TYR A 168 -17.97 -4.25 -9.55
N TRP A 169 -17.27 -4.50 -10.65
CA TRP A 169 -17.08 -5.82 -11.23
C TRP A 169 -15.62 -6.26 -11.10
N ASP A 170 -15.38 -7.52 -10.75
CA ASP A 170 -14.03 -8.09 -10.69
C ASP A 170 -13.54 -8.34 -12.13
N ASP A 171 -12.72 -7.42 -12.62
CA ASP A 171 -12.20 -7.40 -13.98
C ASP A 171 -10.88 -8.20 -14.13
N GLU A 172 -10.32 -8.73 -13.03
CA GLU A 172 -9.16 -9.62 -13.06
C GLU A 172 -9.59 -11.10 -13.08
N HIS A 173 -10.62 -11.46 -12.31
CA HIS A 173 -11.04 -12.84 -12.11
C HIS A 173 -12.42 -13.16 -12.70
N ALA A 174 -13.31 -12.19 -12.87
CA ALA A 174 -14.62 -12.38 -13.52
C ALA A 174 -14.65 -11.78 -14.95
N VAL A 175 -13.65 -12.09 -15.78
CA VAL A 175 -13.58 -11.64 -17.19
C VAL A 175 -14.52 -12.42 -18.13
N GLY A 176 -14.84 -11.86 -19.31
CA GLY A 176 -15.52 -12.56 -20.41
C GLY A 176 -17.06 -12.58 -20.36
N TYR A 177 -17.68 -11.95 -19.37
CA TYR A 177 -19.14 -11.91 -19.25
C TYR A 177 -19.83 -10.93 -20.21
N GLU A 178 -19.08 -10.10 -20.92
CA GLU A 178 -19.57 -9.19 -21.96
C GLU A 178 -20.10 -9.95 -23.19
N GLU A 179 -19.61 -11.17 -23.41
CA GLU A 179 -20.03 -12.07 -24.49
C GLU A 179 -21.53 -12.38 -24.46
N TYR A 180 -22.15 -12.38 -23.27
CA TYR A 180 -23.59 -12.60 -23.13
C TYR A 180 -24.42 -11.48 -23.78
N LEU A 181 -23.99 -10.21 -23.65
CA LEU A 181 -24.65 -9.08 -24.30
C LEU A 181 -24.30 -9.00 -25.78
N ARG A 182 -23.05 -9.30 -26.16
CA ARG A 182 -22.60 -9.36 -27.56
C ARG A 182 -23.38 -10.39 -28.38
N ASP A 183 -23.61 -11.59 -27.85
CA ASP A 183 -24.42 -12.62 -28.54
C ASP A 183 -25.87 -12.15 -28.73
N LEU A 184 -26.47 -11.53 -27.70
CA LEU A 184 -27.83 -11.00 -27.81
C LEU A 184 -27.92 -9.85 -28.82
N PHE A 185 -26.89 -9.01 -28.90
CA PHE A 185 -26.76 -8.00 -29.95
C PHE A 185 -26.63 -8.63 -31.34
N GLY A 186 -25.76 -9.63 -31.51
CA GLY A 186 -25.60 -10.35 -32.78
C GLY A 186 -26.89 -11.01 -33.29
N ILE A 187 -27.79 -11.41 -32.37
CA ILE A 187 -29.11 -11.99 -32.72
C ILE A 187 -30.15 -10.91 -33.07
N ASN A 188 -30.19 -9.80 -32.34
CA ASN A 188 -31.30 -8.84 -32.40
C ASN A 188 -30.98 -7.51 -33.10
N GLY A 189 -29.69 -7.19 -33.28
CA GLY A 189 -29.20 -5.87 -33.65
C GLY A 189 -29.70 -4.76 -32.70
N TRP A 190 -29.53 -3.50 -33.12
CA TRP A 190 -30.15 -2.37 -32.42
C TRP A 190 -31.67 -2.40 -32.62
N SER A 191 -32.34 -2.90 -31.59
CA SER A 191 -33.80 -2.95 -31.45
C SER A 191 -34.19 -2.29 -30.14
N ARG A 192 -35.45 -1.85 -29.98
CA ARG A 192 -35.92 -1.23 -28.73
C ARG A 192 -35.59 -2.02 -27.46
N PRO A 193 -35.65 -3.36 -27.44
CA PRO A 193 -35.16 -4.15 -26.30
C PRO A 193 -33.65 -4.02 -26.04
N MET A 194 -32.81 -3.99 -27.08
CA MET A 194 -31.35 -3.77 -26.93
C MET A 194 -31.03 -2.34 -26.50
N ILE A 195 -31.71 -1.34 -27.06
CA ILE A 195 -31.58 0.07 -26.62
C ILE A 195 -31.98 0.18 -25.14
N LYS A 196 -33.06 -0.50 -24.73
CA LYS A 196 -33.45 -0.57 -23.31
C LYS A 196 -32.37 -1.27 -22.47
N ALA A 197 -31.76 -2.34 -22.96
CA ALA A 197 -30.70 -3.02 -22.22
C ALA A 197 -29.47 -2.13 -22.03
N PHE A 198 -29.06 -1.40 -23.06
CA PHE A 198 -28.00 -0.40 -23.00
C PHE A 198 -28.27 0.65 -21.92
N ILE A 199 -29.49 1.23 -21.90
CA ILE A 199 -29.92 2.23 -20.91
C ILE A 199 -29.94 1.70 -19.47
N TRP A 200 -30.23 0.40 -19.29
CA TRP A 200 -30.39 -0.22 -17.97
C TRP A 200 -29.11 -0.87 -17.43
N CYS A 201 -28.03 -0.85 -18.21
CA CYS A 201 -26.71 -1.33 -17.83
C CYS A 201 -25.98 -0.23 -17.07
N ASP A 202 -25.72 -0.42 -15.78
CA ASP A 202 -25.07 0.62 -14.97
C ASP A 202 -23.53 0.58 -15.13
N ASN A 203 -22.97 -0.56 -15.51
CA ASN A 203 -21.54 -0.71 -15.79
C ASN A 203 -21.18 -0.18 -17.20
N SER A 204 -20.20 0.71 -17.27
CA SER A 204 -19.72 1.37 -18.50
C SER A 204 -19.02 0.41 -19.45
N TYR A 205 -18.12 -0.45 -18.95
CA TYR A 205 -17.45 -1.47 -19.75
C TYR A 205 -18.46 -2.32 -20.52
N PHE A 206 -19.43 -2.90 -19.82
CA PHE A 206 -20.42 -3.77 -20.46
C PHE A 206 -21.33 -3.05 -21.45
N ARG A 207 -21.58 -1.73 -21.29
CA ARG A 207 -22.28 -0.91 -22.29
C ARG A 207 -21.44 -0.73 -23.55
N GLN A 208 -20.18 -0.33 -23.37
CA GLN A 208 -19.23 -0.07 -24.46
C GLN A 208 -18.88 -1.36 -25.21
N ALA A 209 -18.90 -2.51 -24.53
CA ALA A 209 -18.59 -3.82 -25.10
C ALA A 209 -19.75 -4.46 -25.91
N ILE A 210 -20.98 -3.89 -25.91
CA ILE A 210 -22.13 -4.49 -26.63
C ILE A 210 -21.87 -4.57 -28.14
N ALA A 211 -21.30 -3.50 -28.71
CA ALA A 211 -20.91 -3.45 -30.11
C ALA A 211 -19.43 -3.83 -30.26
N THR A 212 -19.08 -4.51 -31.36
CA THR A 212 -17.70 -4.95 -31.61
C THR A 212 -16.88 -3.96 -32.44
N SER A 213 -17.50 -2.85 -32.87
CA SER A 213 -16.84 -1.81 -33.65
C SER A 213 -17.59 -0.48 -33.53
N GLN A 214 -16.89 0.62 -33.73
CA GLN A 214 -17.48 1.96 -33.68
C GLN A 214 -18.55 2.18 -34.75
N GLU A 215 -18.43 1.54 -35.93
CA GLU A 215 -19.45 1.58 -37.00
C GLU A 215 -20.79 1.00 -36.54
N GLU A 216 -20.74 -0.01 -35.66
CA GLU A 216 -21.91 -0.69 -35.09
C GLU A 216 -22.38 -0.07 -33.76
N SER A 217 -21.78 1.03 -33.31
CA SER A 217 -22.16 1.71 -32.07
C SER A 217 -23.62 2.19 -32.07
N LEU A 218 -24.22 2.27 -30.88
CA LEU A 218 -25.60 2.76 -30.75
C LEU A 218 -25.71 4.21 -31.23
N GLY A 219 -24.71 5.05 -30.94
CA GLY A 219 -24.67 6.44 -31.38
C GLY A 219 -24.81 6.59 -32.89
N ASN A 220 -24.06 5.80 -33.68
CA ASN A 220 -24.16 5.81 -35.13
C ASN A 220 -25.53 5.31 -35.63
N TYR A 221 -26.09 4.29 -34.98
CA TYR A 221 -27.46 3.85 -35.27
C TYR A 221 -28.51 4.95 -35.00
N LEU A 222 -28.39 5.69 -33.90
CA LEU A 222 -29.32 6.77 -33.54
C LEU A 222 -29.21 7.97 -34.49
N LYS A 223 -28.00 8.33 -34.95
CA LYS A 223 -27.77 9.41 -35.93
C LYS A 223 -28.56 9.19 -37.24
N VAL A 224 -28.71 7.94 -37.68
CA VAL A 224 -29.42 7.59 -38.92
C VAL A 224 -30.89 7.20 -38.71
N ASN A 225 -31.36 7.08 -37.46
CA ASN A 225 -32.74 6.74 -37.09
C ASN A 225 -33.33 7.71 -36.04
N PRO A 226 -33.77 8.92 -36.44
CA PRO A 226 -34.21 9.97 -35.50
C PRO A 226 -35.41 9.59 -34.61
N GLU A 227 -36.29 8.71 -35.06
CA GLU A 227 -37.41 8.21 -34.24
C GLU A 227 -36.93 7.34 -33.08
N GLU A 228 -35.86 6.59 -33.27
CA GLU A 228 -35.28 5.76 -32.21
C GLU A 228 -34.44 6.61 -31.25
N TYR A 229 -33.87 7.74 -31.69
CA TYR A 229 -33.26 8.72 -30.78
C TYR A 229 -34.27 9.36 -29.83
N ASN A 230 -35.46 9.73 -30.35
CA ASN A 230 -36.54 10.21 -29.50
C ASN A 230 -37.03 9.15 -28.51
N TYR A 231 -37.09 7.88 -28.94
CA TYR A 231 -37.38 6.76 -28.04
C TYR A 231 -36.29 6.59 -26.97
N PHE A 232 -35.01 6.68 -27.34
CA PHE A 232 -33.89 6.60 -26.41
C PHE A 232 -33.97 7.68 -25.32
N LYS A 233 -34.15 8.96 -25.69
CA LYS A 233 -34.31 10.07 -24.71
C LYS A 233 -35.46 9.81 -23.74
N GLN A 234 -36.61 9.34 -24.26
CA GLN A 234 -37.77 9.02 -23.44
C GLN A 234 -37.53 7.80 -22.54
N ALA A 235 -36.91 6.75 -23.05
CA ALA A 235 -36.63 5.52 -22.31
C ALA A 235 -35.58 5.73 -21.19
N LEU A 236 -34.58 6.59 -21.43
CA LEU A 236 -33.60 6.99 -20.42
C LEU A 236 -34.25 7.81 -19.30
N LYS A 237 -35.12 8.76 -19.66
CA LYS A 237 -35.92 9.50 -18.69
C LYS A 237 -36.81 8.56 -17.86
N GLU A 238 -37.49 7.61 -18.50
CA GLU A 238 -38.31 6.61 -17.80
C GLU A 238 -37.48 5.72 -16.87
N ARG A 239 -36.27 5.30 -17.29
CA ARG A 239 -35.33 4.56 -16.45
C ARG A 239 -34.97 5.35 -15.19
N LEU A 240 -34.48 6.58 -15.33
CA LEU A 240 -34.04 7.38 -14.19
C LEU A 240 -35.17 7.79 -13.23
N ILE A 241 -36.42 7.81 -13.71
CA ILE A 241 -37.60 7.95 -12.85
C ILE A 241 -37.87 6.67 -12.06
N GLU A 242 -37.66 5.49 -12.67
CA GLU A 242 -37.92 4.18 -12.06
C GLU A 242 -36.81 3.76 -11.09
N GLU A 243 -35.56 3.98 -11.46
CA GLU A 243 -34.38 3.50 -10.74
C GLU A 243 -33.20 4.47 -11.02
N PRO A 244 -32.44 4.90 -10.00
CA PRO A 244 -31.18 5.63 -10.19
C PRO A 244 -30.06 4.75 -10.76
N VAL A 245 -29.02 5.37 -11.33
CA VAL A 245 -27.79 4.66 -11.72
C VAL A 245 -27.02 4.26 -10.45
N LEU A 246 -26.54 3.03 -10.41
CA LEU A 246 -25.68 2.53 -9.34
C LEU A 246 -24.24 3.00 -9.58
N LEU A 247 -23.58 3.53 -8.56
CA LEU A 247 -22.18 3.94 -8.62
C LEU A 247 -21.23 2.79 -8.27
N PRO A 248 -19.99 2.78 -8.80
CA PRO A 248 -19.01 1.73 -8.52
C PRO A 248 -18.48 1.77 -7.08
N TYR A 249 -18.19 2.95 -6.53
CA TYR A 249 -17.53 3.07 -5.23
C TYR A 249 -18.46 3.66 -4.15
N SER A 250 -18.23 3.28 -2.89
CA SER A 250 -18.95 3.78 -1.72
C SER A 250 -18.72 5.27 -1.46
N ASP A 251 -17.55 5.76 -1.85
CA ASP A 251 -17.06 7.10 -1.50
C ASP A 251 -17.45 8.14 -2.56
N SER A 252 -18.01 7.71 -3.70
CA SER A 252 -18.49 8.61 -4.73
C SER A 252 -19.72 9.40 -4.27
N ASP A 253 -19.73 10.72 -4.44
CA ASP A 253 -20.91 11.55 -4.17
C ASP A 253 -21.96 11.40 -5.28
N PRO A 254 -23.18 10.89 -5.00
CA PRO A 254 -24.24 10.78 -6.00
C PRO A 254 -24.73 12.09 -6.62
N GLU A 255 -24.46 13.24 -5.99
CA GLU A 255 -24.86 14.57 -6.48
C GLU A 255 -23.84 15.18 -7.46
N GLU A 256 -22.57 14.79 -7.37
CA GLU A 256 -21.48 15.32 -8.21
C GLU A 256 -21.33 14.56 -9.54
N VAL A 257 -21.93 13.37 -9.65
CA VAL A 257 -21.83 12.54 -10.86
C VAL A 257 -22.87 12.93 -11.91
N HIS A 258 -22.46 12.87 -13.19
CA HIS A 258 -23.31 13.10 -14.37
C HIS A 258 -23.67 11.78 -15.11
N PRO A 259 -24.62 10.96 -14.59
CA PRO A 259 -24.91 9.64 -15.17
C PRO A 259 -25.49 9.69 -16.58
N VAL A 260 -26.15 10.80 -16.97
CA VAL A 260 -26.67 10.93 -18.34
C VAL A 260 -25.52 11.16 -19.31
N LEU A 261 -24.50 11.94 -18.89
CA LEU A 261 -23.29 12.17 -19.69
C LEU A 261 -22.51 10.86 -19.91
N ASP A 262 -22.31 10.06 -18.86
CA ASP A 262 -21.66 8.74 -18.95
C ASP A 262 -22.38 7.78 -19.91
N ILE A 263 -23.72 7.74 -19.86
CA ILE A 263 -24.52 6.95 -20.81
C ILE A 263 -24.37 7.48 -22.24
N TYR A 264 -24.33 8.79 -22.44
CA TYR A 264 -24.14 9.41 -23.75
C TYR A 264 -22.74 9.15 -24.32
N PHE A 265 -21.70 9.25 -23.48
CA PHE A 265 -20.34 8.92 -23.84
C PHE A 265 -20.24 7.48 -24.36
N SER A 266 -20.86 6.54 -23.64
CA SER A 266 -20.94 5.13 -24.04
C SER A 266 -21.67 4.89 -25.38
N LEU A 267 -22.38 5.88 -25.95
CA LEU A 267 -23.06 5.72 -27.25
C LEU A 267 -22.07 5.66 -28.41
N VAL A 268 -20.94 6.35 -28.31
CA VAL A 268 -20.01 6.60 -29.42
C VAL A 268 -18.64 5.95 -29.22
N VAL A 269 -18.39 5.44 -28.02
CA VAL A 269 -17.17 4.75 -27.63
C VAL A 269 -17.42 3.25 -27.47
N VAL A 270 -16.45 2.44 -27.90
CA VAL A 270 -16.50 0.98 -27.88
C VAL A 270 -15.25 0.46 -27.19
N ALA A 271 -15.43 -0.46 -26.24
CA ALA A 271 -14.35 -1.04 -25.44
C ALA A 271 -13.87 -2.36 -26.06
N GLU A 272 -12.55 -2.53 -26.17
CA GLU A 272 -11.92 -3.79 -26.58
C GLU A 272 -11.54 -4.67 -25.38
N GLU A 273 -10.83 -4.09 -24.41
CA GLU A 273 -10.30 -4.80 -23.23
C GLU A 273 -10.79 -4.18 -21.92
N TRP A 274 -10.76 -2.85 -21.80
CA TRP A 274 -11.15 -2.09 -20.61
C TRP A 274 -12.16 -0.99 -20.95
N ALA A 275 -12.88 -0.47 -19.95
CA ALA A 275 -13.75 0.68 -20.18
C ALA A 275 -12.92 1.90 -20.56
N GLU A 276 -13.31 2.57 -21.64
CA GLU A 276 -12.79 3.89 -21.97
C GLU A 276 -13.37 4.91 -20.97
N SER A 277 -12.52 5.80 -20.49
CA SER A 277 -12.88 6.86 -19.55
C SER A 277 -13.22 8.15 -20.31
N ILE A 278 -14.06 9.00 -19.69
CA ILE A 278 -14.31 10.36 -20.21
C ILE A 278 -13.04 11.21 -20.14
N GLU A 279 -12.27 11.07 -19.05
CA GLU A 279 -11.04 11.84 -18.80
C GLU A 279 -10.03 11.68 -19.94
N ASP A 280 -9.89 10.46 -20.47
CA ASP A 280 -8.97 10.16 -21.57
C ASP A 280 -9.53 10.56 -22.96
N ASN A 281 -10.83 10.87 -23.05
CA ASN A 281 -11.56 11.04 -24.31
C ASN A 281 -12.47 12.29 -24.32
N GLU A 282 -12.11 13.36 -23.60
CA GLU A 282 -12.92 14.57 -23.45
C GLU A 282 -13.30 15.21 -24.80
N GLU A 283 -12.44 15.12 -25.81
CA GLU A 283 -12.68 15.68 -27.15
C GLU A 283 -13.93 15.11 -27.83
N VAL A 284 -14.27 13.84 -27.53
CA VAL A 284 -15.46 13.16 -28.05
C VAL A 284 -16.74 13.85 -27.57
N LEU A 285 -16.73 14.42 -26.37
CA LEU A 285 -17.87 15.14 -25.81
C LEU A 285 -18.21 16.42 -26.59
N GLN A 286 -17.21 17.01 -27.25
CA GLN A 286 -17.35 18.25 -28.02
C GLN A 286 -17.75 18.01 -29.48
N GLU A 287 -17.80 16.77 -29.93
CA GLU A 287 -18.25 16.45 -31.28
C GLU A 287 -19.75 16.68 -31.45
N HIS A 288 -20.13 17.18 -32.63
CA HIS A 288 -21.53 17.29 -33.00
C HIS A 288 -22.17 15.90 -33.10
N PHE A 289 -23.21 15.66 -32.30
CA PHE A 289 -23.93 14.40 -32.28
C PHE A 289 -25.13 14.39 -33.23
N ILE A 290 -26.27 15.00 -32.84
CA ILE A 290 -27.49 15.05 -33.66
C ILE A 290 -28.05 16.47 -33.75
N GLU A 291 -28.30 17.10 -32.60
CA GLU A 291 -28.86 18.45 -32.46
C GLU A 291 -27.78 19.48 -32.07
N ASP A 292 -26.81 19.07 -31.24
CA ASP A 292 -25.72 19.90 -30.71
C ASP A 292 -24.47 19.02 -30.44
N THR A 293 -23.54 19.45 -29.60
CA THR A 293 -22.46 18.59 -29.08
C THR A 293 -23.01 17.48 -28.19
N LEU A 294 -22.29 16.36 -28.10
CA LEU A 294 -22.69 15.21 -27.28
C LEU A 294 -22.91 15.61 -25.81
N GLU A 295 -22.01 16.42 -25.24
CA GLU A 295 -22.10 16.96 -23.88
C GLU A 295 -23.35 17.83 -23.68
N ASN A 296 -23.62 18.74 -24.61
CA ASN A 296 -24.74 19.67 -24.52
C ASN A 296 -26.07 18.90 -24.53
N GLU A 297 -26.23 17.94 -25.45
CA GLU A 297 -27.44 17.13 -25.54
C GLU A 297 -27.66 16.27 -24.29
N ALA A 298 -26.58 15.69 -23.73
CA ALA A 298 -26.63 14.90 -22.50
C ALA A 298 -27.06 15.76 -21.29
N LEU A 299 -26.40 16.89 -21.06
CA LEU A 299 -26.67 17.76 -19.92
C LEU A 299 -28.02 18.49 -20.05
N ASP A 300 -28.50 18.79 -21.26
CA ASP A 300 -29.87 19.29 -21.46
C ASP A 300 -30.92 18.26 -21.05
N LEU A 301 -30.71 16.99 -21.44
CA LEU A 301 -31.58 15.91 -21.03
C LEU A 301 -31.51 15.73 -19.51
N GLU A 302 -30.32 15.69 -18.92
CA GLU A 302 -30.12 15.56 -17.48
C GLU A 302 -30.83 16.67 -16.71
N LYS A 303 -30.63 17.94 -17.11
CA LYS A 303 -31.32 19.10 -16.54
C LYS A 303 -32.83 18.97 -16.65
N SER A 304 -33.36 18.48 -17.77
CA SER A 304 -34.80 18.24 -17.95
C SER A 304 -35.35 17.15 -17.00
N ILE A 305 -34.52 16.16 -16.67
CA ILE A 305 -34.85 15.06 -15.77
C ILE A 305 -34.79 15.54 -14.32
N LYS A 306 -33.70 16.20 -13.91
CA LYS A 306 -33.52 16.84 -12.58
C LYS A 306 -34.65 17.84 -12.28
N ASN A 307 -35.10 18.62 -13.27
CA ASN A 307 -36.26 19.52 -13.10
C ASN A 307 -37.60 18.79 -12.86
N THR A 308 -37.70 17.50 -13.21
CA THR A 308 -38.90 16.67 -13.01
C THR A 308 -38.82 15.83 -11.72
N LEU A 309 -37.62 15.45 -11.30
CA LEU A 309 -37.34 14.54 -10.19
C LEU A 309 -36.75 15.27 -9.00
N GLN A 310 -37.32 15.10 -7.80
CA GLN A 310 -36.77 15.63 -6.55
C GLN A 310 -35.83 14.64 -5.85
N LYS A 311 -35.16 13.76 -6.61
CA LYS A 311 -34.26 12.73 -6.08
C LYS A 311 -32.98 12.69 -6.93
N PRO A 312 -31.85 12.25 -6.35
CA PRO A 312 -30.60 12.04 -7.09
C PRO A 312 -30.79 11.09 -8.27
N LEU A 313 -30.03 11.31 -9.34
CA LEU A 313 -30.04 10.43 -10.52
C LEU A 313 -29.15 9.20 -10.35
N SER A 314 -28.22 9.26 -9.40
CA SER A 314 -27.29 8.20 -9.02
C SER A 314 -27.53 7.77 -7.57
N LYS A 315 -27.01 6.60 -7.19
CA LYS A 315 -26.98 6.13 -5.80
C LYS A 315 -25.81 5.17 -5.59
N ILE A 316 -25.32 5.08 -4.37
CA ILE A 316 -24.48 3.96 -3.93
C ILE A 316 -25.35 2.73 -3.59
N SER A 317 -24.73 1.57 -3.41
CA SER A 317 -25.44 0.33 -3.09
C SER A 317 -26.06 0.37 -1.68
N GLU A 318 -27.05 -0.48 -1.41
CA GLU A 318 -27.67 -0.55 -0.08
C GLU A 318 -26.69 -1.10 0.98
N GLU A 319 -25.72 -1.92 0.56
CA GLU A 319 -24.66 -2.39 1.44
C GLU A 319 -23.63 -1.29 1.71
N ALA A 320 -23.15 -0.60 0.68
CA ALA A 320 -22.22 0.51 0.82
C ALA A 320 -22.80 1.66 1.68
N GLN A 321 -24.09 2.00 1.50
CA GLN A 321 -24.74 2.98 2.37
C GLN A 321 -24.81 2.50 3.82
N ARG A 322 -25.06 1.20 4.05
CA ARG A 322 -25.08 0.65 5.40
C ARG A 322 -23.70 0.71 6.04
N GLU A 323 -22.65 0.36 5.30
CA GLU A 323 -21.26 0.44 5.78
C GLU A 323 -20.89 1.88 6.10
N LYS A 324 -21.22 2.84 5.22
CA LYS A 324 -21.02 4.27 5.47
C LYS A 324 -21.76 4.75 6.72
N ASP A 325 -23.04 4.39 6.88
CA ASP A 325 -23.82 4.74 8.08
C ASP A 325 -23.21 4.13 9.35
N GLU A 326 -22.67 2.90 9.28
CA GLU A 326 -22.00 2.24 10.41
C GLU A 326 -20.64 2.86 10.74
N ASP A 327 -19.91 3.32 9.73
CA ASP A 327 -18.63 4.00 9.86
C ASP A 327 -18.81 5.41 10.43
N GLU A 328 -19.78 6.19 9.94
CA GLU A 328 -20.14 7.49 10.49
C GLU A 328 -20.62 7.38 11.95
N GLU A 329 -21.44 6.37 12.28
CA GLU A 329 -21.86 6.11 13.66
C GLU A 329 -20.66 5.76 14.56
N ARG A 330 -19.69 5.01 14.03
CA ARG A 330 -18.47 4.62 14.73
C ARG A 330 -17.54 5.81 14.95
N GLU A 331 -17.29 6.63 13.94
CA GLU A 331 -16.47 7.84 14.05
C GLU A 331 -17.10 8.82 15.04
N ALA A 332 -18.42 9.07 14.94
CA ALA A 332 -19.13 9.89 15.89
C ALA A 332 -19.04 9.37 17.33
N TYR A 333 -18.97 8.05 17.53
CA TYR A 333 -18.71 7.48 18.86
C TYR A 333 -17.28 7.78 19.34
N PHE A 334 -16.26 7.58 18.49
CA PHE A 334 -14.87 7.84 18.87
C PHE A 334 -14.60 9.33 19.11
N ASP A 335 -15.18 10.22 18.31
CA ASP A 335 -15.03 11.67 18.45
C ASP A 335 -15.71 12.24 19.71
N ASN A 336 -16.77 11.58 20.19
CA ASN A 336 -17.54 12.01 21.36
C ASN A 336 -17.32 11.10 22.58
N TYR A 337 -16.25 10.31 22.60
CA TYR A 337 -15.97 9.40 23.71
C TYR A 337 -15.73 10.16 25.03
N GLU A 338 -16.49 9.82 26.08
CA GLU A 338 -16.28 10.32 27.43
C GLU A 338 -15.76 9.21 28.36
N TYR A 339 -14.87 9.55 29.30
CA TYR A 339 -14.39 8.60 30.32
C TYR A 339 -15.56 7.94 31.06
N GLY A 340 -15.68 6.62 30.97
CA GLY A 340 -16.76 5.81 31.54
C GLY A 340 -17.68 5.19 30.48
N ASP A 341 -17.60 5.60 29.21
CA ASP A 341 -18.36 5.01 28.12
C ASP A 341 -17.91 3.58 27.78
N GLY A 342 -16.62 3.25 27.99
CA GLY A 342 -16.11 1.88 27.89
C GLY A 342 -16.83 0.94 28.85
N LEU A 343 -16.89 1.28 30.14
CA LEU A 343 -17.62 0.48 31.14
C LEU A 343 -19.13 0.42 30.89
N LYS A 344 -19.71 1.50 30.37
CA LYS A 344 -21.13 1.57 30.04
C LYS A 344 -21.50 0.63 28.89
N SER A 345 -20.68 0.57 27.84
CA SER A 345 -20.91 -0.33 26.70
C SER A 345 -20.82 -1.81 27.10
N VAL A 346 -19.79 -2.20 27.88
CA VAL A 346 -19.67 -3.56 28.44
C VAL A 346 -20.86 -3.88 29.36
N LYS A 347 -21.29 -2.94 30.19
CA LYS A 347 -22.43 -3.12 31.08
C LYS A 347 -23.71 -3.41 30.31
N GLU A 348 -23.99 -2.68 29.23
CA GLU A 348 -25.17 -2.91 28.40
C GLU A 348 -25.19 -4.32 27.82
N LEU A 349 -24.06 -4.79 27.29
CA LEU A 349 -23.94 -6.18 26.82
C LEU A 349 -24.19 -7.18 27.96
N ILE A 350 -23.54 -7.01 29.11
CA ILE A 350 -23.65 -7.94 30.24
C ILE A 350 -25.08 -8.02 30.77
N LEU A 351 -25.81 -6.90 30.81
CA LEU A 351 -27.20 -6.88 31.30
C LEU A 351 -28.16 -7.73 30.45
N HIS A 352 -27.82 -7.96 29.17
CA HIS A 352 -28.63 -8.76 28.25
C HIS A 352 -28.17 -10.22 28.14
N LEU A 353 -27.05 -10.59 28.77
CA LEU A 353 -26.69 -12.00 28.96
C LEU A 353 -27.67 -12.72 29.88
N ASN A 354 -27.67 -14.05 29.84
CA ASN A 354 -28.48 -14.86 30.75
C ASN A 354 -28.13 -14.52 32.22
N ARG A 355 -29.14 -14.13 33.01
CA ARG A 355 -28.97 -13.59 34.38
C ARG A 355 -28.11 -12.31 34.44
N GLY A 356 -28.18 -11.45 33.42
CA GLY A 356 -27.33 -10.26 33.28
C GLY A 356 -27.29 -9.30 34.47
N ALA A 357 -28.41 -9.08 35.17
CA ALA A 357 -28.43 -8.27 36.39
C ALA A 357 -27.60 -8.87 37.55
N ASP A 358 -27.61 -10.20 37.68
CA ASP A 358 -26.79 -10.92 38.67
C ASP A 358 -25.31 -10.92 38.24
N LEU A 359 -25.03 -11.06 36.93
CA LEU A 359 -23.68 -10.96 36.36
C LEU A 359 -23.07 -9.57 36.55
N TRP A 360 -23.84 -8.50 36.33
CA TRP A 360 -23.37 -7.15 36.59
C TRP A 360 -23.11 -6.92 38.10
N LYS A 361 -23.95 -7.50 38.96
CA LYS A 361 -23.71 -7.46 40.41
C LYS A 361 -22.44 -8.22 40.80
N TYR A 362 -22.14 -9.33 40.11
CA TYR A 362 -20.88 -10.03 40.23
C TYR A 362 -19.70 -9.14 39.85
N VAL A 363 -19.73 -8.46 38.69
CA VAL A 363 -18.67 -7.52 38.29
C VAL A 363 -18.42 -6.47 39.38
N GLN A 364 -19.47 -5.79 39.87
CA GLN A 364 -19.33 -4.70 40.85
C GLN A 364 -18.80 -5.17 42.22
N THR A 365 -19.33 -6.26 42.78
CA THR A 365 -19.10 -6.60 44.19
C THR A 365 -18.57 -8.01 44.45
N GLY A 366 -18.48 -8.86 43.42
CA GLY A 366 -18.11 -10.28 43.53
C GLY A 366 -19.22 -11.17 44.10
N GLN A 367 -20.42 -10.63 44.33
CA GLN A 367 -21.59 -11.37 44.78
C GLN A 367 -22.26 -12.11 43.60
N HIS A 368 -23.16 -13.06 43.85
CA HIS A 368 -23.86 -13.81 42.79
C HIS A 368 -22.97 -14.60 41.82
N LYS A 369 -21.84 -15.15 42.31
CA LYS A 369 -20.91 -15.98 41.51
C LYS A 369 -21.56 -17.23 40.89
N ASP A 370 -22.71 -17.67 41.40
CA ASP A 370 -23.53 -18.72 40.79
C ASP A 370 -24.05 -18.34 39.39
N ALA A 371 -24.35 -17.06 39.13
CA ALA A 371 -24.80 -16.58 37.82
C ALA A 371 -23.75 -16.83 36.73
N LEU A 372 -22.46 -16.69 37.06
CA LEU A 372 -21.34 -17.00 36.16
C LEU A 372 -21.35 -18.47 35.74
N LYS A 373 -21.62 -19.39 36.68
CA LYS A 373 -21.60 -20.85 36.40
C LYS A 373 -22.75 -21.31 35.52
N ASP A 374 -23.84 -20.58 35.54
CA ASP A 374 -25.07 -20.87 34.78
C ASP A 374 -25.11 -20.15 33.41
N LEU A 375 -24.09 -19.35 33.07
CA LEU A 375 -23.99 -18.64 31.80
C LEU A 375 -23.68 -19.63 30.67
N PRO A 376 -24.59 -19.84 29.69
CA PRO A 376 -24.31 -20.65 28.51
C PRO A 376 -23.31 -19.93 27.57
N GLN A 377 -22.66 -20.71 26.70
CA GLN A 377 -21.95 -20.15 25.56
C GLN A 377 -22.95 -19.33 24.73
N THR A 378 -22.58 -18.10 24.41
CA THR A 378 -23.45 -17.11 23.79
C THR A 378 -22.72 -16.47 22.62
N ASP A 379 -23.36 -16.46 21.45
CA ASP A 379 -22.87 -15.73 20.30
C ASP A 379 -22.99 -14.22 20.57
N LEU A 380 -21.86 -13.58 20.91
CA LEU A 380 -21.84 -12.22 21.41
C LEU A 380 -22.12 -11.18 20.33
N LEU A 381 -21.76 -11.45 19.07
CA LEU A 381 -21.89 -10.48 17.99
C LEU A 381 -23.37 -10.19 17.66
N PRO A 382 -24.26 -11.19 17.45
CA PRO A 382 -25.69 -10.94 17.29
C PRO A 382 -26.33 -10.32 18.53
N LEU A 383 -25.91 -10.70 19.73
CA LEU A 383 -26.43 -10.14 20.98
C LEU A 383 -26.07 -8.66 21.12
N ALA A 384 -24.82 -8.29 20.83
CA ALA A 384 -24.37 -6.91 20.83
C ALA A 384 -25.13 -6.10 19.76
N LYS A 385 -25.34 -6.67 18.57
CA LYS A 385 -26.12 -6.02 17.50
C LYS A 385 -27.53 -5.63 17.95
N GLU A 386 -28.19 -6.51 18.72
CA GLU A 386 -29.57 -6.29 19.17
C GLU A 386 -29.68 -5.36 20.38
N HIS A 387 -28.67 -5.37 21.27
CA HIS A 387 -28.84 -4.83 22.62
C HIS A 387 -27.70 -3.93 23.14
N ALA A 388 -26.56 -3.87 22.44
CA ALA A 388 -25.39 -3.08 22.82
C ALA A 388 -24.66 -2.56 21.57
N ARG A 389 -25.26 -1.57 20.89
CA ARG A 389 -24.82 -1.08 19.57
C ARG A 389 -23.36 -0.61 19.54
N VAL A 390 -22.91 0.14 20.56
CA VAL A 390 -21.50 0.57 20.68
C VAL A 390 -20.56 -0.63 20.71
N MET A 391 -20.88 -1.64 21.52
CA MET A 391 -20.07 -2.85 21.62
C MET A 391 -20.06 -3.62 20.30
N HIS A 392 -21.17 -3.65 19.57
CA HIS A 392 -21.23 -4.24 18.22
C HIS A 392 -20.32 -3.52 17.23
N LEU A 393 -20.33 -2.18 17.18
CA LEU A 393 -19.47 -1.42 16.28
C LEU A 393 -17.98 -1.67 16.57
N ARG A 394 -17.61 -1.76 17.86
CA ARG A 394 -16.23 -2.10 18.26
C ARG A 394 -15.84 -3.53 17.87
N MET A 395 -16.73 -4.50 18.10
CA MET A 395 -16.50 -5.87 17.65
C MET A 395 -16.26 -5.92 16.14
N MET A 396 -17.08 -5.24 15.34
CA MET A 396 -16.95 -5.20 13.88
C MET A 396 -15.62 -4.56 13.43
N TYR A 397 -15.24 -3.44 14.05
CA TYR A 397 -14.01 -2.72 13.72
C TYR A 397 -12.75 -3.58 13.95
N PHE A 398 -12.62 -4.19 15.13
CA PHE A 398 -11.43 -4.97 15.50
C PHE A 398 -11.39 -6.42 14.98
N THR A 399 -12.44 -6.85 14.28
CA THR A 399 -12.48 -8.16 13.60
C THR A 399 -12.37 -8.04 12.08
N GLY A 400 -12.24 -6.82 11.54
CA GLY A 400 -12.13 -6.61 10.09
C GLY A 400 -13.35 -7.11 9.30
N GLY A 401 -14.53 -7.16 9.94
CA GLY A 401 -15.78 -7.59 9.30
C GLY A 401 -15.98 -9.11 9.17
N TYR A 402 -15.02 -9.94 9.59
CA TYR A 402 -15.18 -11.39 9.67
C TYR A 402 -15.96 -11.78 10.94
N ARG A 403 -16.84 -12.79 10.81
CA ARG A 403 -18.11 -12.86 11.57
C ARG A 403 -18.21 -14.07 12.50
N ASP A 404 -17.10 -14.53 13.08
CA ASP A 404 -17.10 -15.71 13.94
C ASP A 404 -16.74 -15.40 15.42
N GLU A 405 -17.24 -16.24 16.33
CA GLU A 405 -17.06 -16.08 17.79
C GLU A 405 -15.58 -16.22 18.21
N ASN A 406 -14.73 -16.86 17.40
CA ASN A 406 -13.32 -17.03 17.72
C ASN A 406 -12.53 -15.75 17.44
N GLU A 407 -12.83 -15.02 16.37
CA GLU A 407 -12.20 -13.74 16.07
C GLU A 407 -12.58 -12.68 17.11
N VAL A 408 -13.85 -12.61 17.53
CA VAL A 408 -14.28 -11.73 18.63
C VAL A 408 -13.54 -12.07 19.94
N ARG A 409 -13.20 -13.34 20.15
CA ARG A 409 -12.43 -13.79 21.33
C ARG A 409 -10.94 -13.45 21.20
N GLU A 410 -10.37 -13.60 20.01
CA GLU A 410 -8.96 -13.31 19.73
C GLU A 410 -8.70 -11.81 19.81
N SER A 411 -9.57 -10.99 19.21
CA SER A 411 -9.50 -9.52 19.26
C SER A 411 -10.07 -8.90 20.54
N LEU A 412 -10.34 -9.68 21.59
CA LEU A 412 -11.05 -9.17 22.78
C LEU A 412 -10.31 -8.00 23.45
N GLU A 413 -8.98 -8.03 23.47
CA GLU A 413 -8.14 -6.99 24.05
C GLU A 413 -8.46 -5.62 23.45
N ASN A 414 -8.41 -5.52 22.12
CA ASN A 414 -8.76 -4.31 21.39
C ASN A 414 -10.24 -3.91 21.58
N ILE A 415 -11.15 -4.90 21.60
CA ILE A 415 -12.60 -4.65 21.79
C ILE A 415 -12.88 -4.00 23.15
N ILE A 416 -12.13 -4.36 24.20
CA ILE A 416 -12.32 -3.81 25.55
C ILE A 416 -11.21 -2.82 25.96
N SER A 417 -10.42 -2.31 25.02
CA SER A 417 -9.27 -1.43 25.30
C SER A 417 -9.64 -0.22 26.16
N ASP A 418 -10.79 0.41 25.90
CA ASP A 418 -11.29 1.55 26.71
C ASP A 418 -11.58 1.12 28.16
N VAL A 419 -12.10 -0.09 28.36
CA VAL A 419 -12.32 -0.63 29.71
C VAL A 419 -11.01 -0.94 30.40
N THR A 420 -10.01 -1.41 29.64
CA THR A 420 -8.64 -1.59 30.11
C THR A 420 -8.06 -0.26 30.56
N ALA A 421 -8.17 0.80 29.76
CA ALA A 421 -7.74 2.14 30.14
C ALA A 421 -8.51 2.65 31.37
N GLU A 422 -9.85 2.67 31.35
CA GLU A 422 -10.66 3.19 32.44
C GLU A 422 -10.42 2.52 33.80
N LEU A 423 -10.15 1.20 33.81
CA LEU A 423 -9.95 0.44 35.04
C LEU A 423 -8.48 0.29 35.45
N LEU A 424 -7.54 0.21 34.50
CA LEU A 424 -6.14 -0.13 34.76
C LEU A 424 -5.16 1.03 34.55
N SER A 425 -5.42 1.97 33.63
CA SER A 425 -4.51 3.10 33.43
C SER A 425 -4.74 4.17 34.50
N PHE A 426 -3.65 4.58 35.15
CA PHE A 426 -3.63 5.64 36.14
C PHE A 426 -3.08 6.91 35.46
N GLU A 427 -3.91 7.59 34.67
CA GLU A 427 -3.62 9.00 34.39
C GLU A 427 -4.04 9.81 35.62
N GLU A 428 -3.09 10.53 36.22
CA GLU A 428 -3.41 11.60 37.15
C GLU A 428 -4.12 12.74 36.39
N GLU A 429 -5.37 12.53 35.97
CA GLU A 429 -6.28 13.66 35.78
C GLU A 429 -6.75 14.10 37.16
N ASP A 430 -5.90 14.94 37.76
CA ASP A 430 -6.09 15.59 39.05
C ASP A 430 -7.14 16.72 38.95
N ILE A 431 -8.31 16.40 38.35
CA ILE A 431 -9.40 17.34 38.09
C ILE A 431 -10.72 16.77 38.64
N GLU A 432 -11.07 17.17 39.86
CA GLU A 432 -12.42 16.97 40.37
C GLU A 432 -13.29 18.17 39.95
N GLU A 433 -14.03 18.02 38.84
CA GLU A 433 -14.94 19.05 38.35
C GLU A 433 -16.27 19.03 39.12
N ILE A 434 -16.51 20.06 39.95
CA ILE A 434 -17.78 20.21 40.66
C ILE A 434 -18.71 21.12 39.85
N TYR A 435 -19.72 20.51 39.23
CA TYR A 435 -20.76 21.20 38.48
C TYR A 435 -21.82 21.80 39.42
N GLN A 436 -22.13 23.10 39.24
CA GLN A 436 -23.34 23.70 39.80
C GLN A 436 -24.00 24.61 38.75
N ASN A 437 -25.18 24.21 38.26
CA ASN A 437 -25.92 24.88 37.17
C ASN A 437 -25.14 25.01 35.84
N GLY A 438 -24.33 24.02 35.47
CA GLY A 438 -23.70 23.95 34.15
C GLY A 438 -22.54 24.92 33.89
N LEU A 439 -21.90 25.47 34.94
CA LEU A 439 -20.68 26.27 34.82
C LEU A 439 -19.61 25.76 35.81
N ILE A 440 -18.38 25.62 35.32
CA ILE A 440 -17.21 25.21 36.11
C ILE A 440 -16.80 26.38 37.02
N LEU A 441 -16.86 26.19 38.34
CA LEU A 441 -16.62 27.26 39.33
C LEU A 441 -15.27 27.19 40.04
N THR A 442 -14.60 26.04 40.14
CA THR A 442 -13.27 25.94 40.79
C THR A 442 -12.53 24.67 40.36
N ILE A 443 -11.29 24.83 39.91
CA ILE A 443 -10.32 23.74 39.70
C ILE A 443 -9.50 23.59 40.99
N LYS A 444 -9.41 22.36 41.53
CA LYS A 444 -8.54 22.07 42.68
C LYS A 444 -7.53 20.98 42.31
N THR A 445 -6.29 21.39 42.09
CA THR A 445 -5.12 20.49 42.03
C THR A 445 -4.64 20.18 43.45
N ARG A 446 -4.31 18.92 43.77
CA ARG A 446 -3.58 18.61 45.02
C ARG A 446 -2.08 18.85 44.80
N PRO A 447 -1.33 19.29 45.82
CA PRO A 447 0.13 19.39 45.69
C PRO A 447 0.74 17.98 45.67
N THR A 448 1.53 17.68 44.66
CA THR A 448 2.35 16.48 44.56
C THR A 448 3.29 16.37 45.78
N GLY A 449 3.28 15.20 46.43
CA GLY A 449 4.14 14.90 47.59
C GLY A 449 3.45 14.75 48.96
N ALA A 450 2.13 14.56 49.02
CA ALA A 450 1.46 14.05 50.22
C ALA A 450 1.48 12.51 50.23
N ALA A 451 1.67 11.92 51.42
CA ALA A 451 1.80 10.49 51.64
C ALA A 451 0.67 9.68 50.96
N GLU A 452 1.05 8.52 50.38
CA GLU A 452 0.17 7.48 49.84
C GLU A 452 -1.15 7.37 50.63
N ASP A 453 -2.21 7.99 50.10
CA ASP A 453 -3.55 7.92 50.66
C ASP A 453 -4.04 6.48 50.40
N THR A 454 -4.04 5.64 51.44
CA THR A 454 -4.65 4.28 51.48
C THR A 454 -5.99 4.13 50.74
N GLU A 455 -6.73 5.23 50.54
CA GLU A 455 -8.01 5.29 49.82
C GLU A 455 -7.85 5.22 48.28
N VAL A 456 -6.71 5.64 47.73
CA VAL A 456 -6.38 5.54 46.30
C VAL A 456 -6.02 4.10 45.94
N GLU A 457 -5.13 3.47 46.72
CA GLU A 457 -4.79 2.05 46.56
C GLU A 457 -6.01 1.15 46.71
N GLN A 458 -6.89 1.43 47.68
CA GLN A 458 -8.15 0.67 47.84
C GLN A 458 -9.08 0.83 46.64
N ARG A 459 -9.18 2.04 46.07
CA ARG A 459 -9.96 2.28 44.84
C ARG A 459 -9.38 1.52 43.66
N GLN A 460 -8.06 1.52 43.50
CA GLN A 460 -7.39 0.78 42.43
C GLN A 460 -7.57 -0.73 42.59
N GLN A 461 -7.46 -1.28 43.80
CA GLN A 461 -7.75 -2.70 44.07
C GLN A 461 -9.18 -3.09 43.69
N VAL A 462 -10.16 -2.20 43.90
CA VAL A 462 -11.55 -2.44 43.50
C VAL A 462 -11.68 -2.44 41.97
N ARG A 463 -11.02 -1.49 41.27
CA ARG A 463 -11.01 -1.41 39.79
C ARG A 463 -10.34 -2.63 39.15
N ASN A 464 -9.16 -3.00 39.64
CA ASN A 464 -8.44 -4.22 39.25
C ASN A 464 -9.33 -5.47 39.40
N ALA A 465 -10.03 -5.59 40.53
CA ALA A 465 -10.96 -6.69 40.77
C ALA A 465 -12.19 -6.66 39.86
N MET A 466 -12.68 -5.48 39.46
CA MET A 466 -13.77 -5.35 38.49
C MET A 466 -13.33 -5.81 37.09
N TYR A 467 -12.14 -5.40 36.64
CA TYR A 467 -11.59 -5.78 35.34
C TYR A 467 -11.51 -7.31 35.19
N LEU A 468 -10.90 -7.98 36.19
CA LEU A 468 -10.82 -9.45 36.20
C LEU A 468 -12.19 -10.14 36.21
N ARG A 469 -13.23 -9.51 36.75
CA ARG A 469 -14.59 -10.08 36.74
C ARG A 469 -15.31 -9.84 35.43
N ILE A 470 -14.99 -8.77 34.69
CA ILE A 470 -15.46 -8.58 33.31
C ILE A 470 -14.88 -9.69 32.43
N LEU A 471 -13.57 -9.95 32.54
CA LEU A 471 -12.93 -11.08 31.85
C LEU A 471 -13.56 -12.42 32.21
N ASP A 472 -13.89 -12.67 33.49
CA ASP A 472 -14.64 -13.89 33.85
C ASP A 472 -15.96 -14.03 33.06
N VAL A 473 -16.73 -12.94 32.88
CA VAL A 473 -18.00 -12.99 32.15
C VAL A 473 -17.77 -13.36 30.68
N PHE A 474 -16.80 -12.71 30.01
CA PHE A 474 -16.43 -13.06 28.64
C PHE A 474 -15.94 -14.50 28.51
N TYR A 475 -15.08 -14.96 29.42
CA TYR A 475 -14.57 -16.33 29.44
C TYR A 475 -15.70 -17.38 29.46
N TYR A 476 -16.73 -17.16 30.29
CA TYR A 476 -17.88 -18.06 30.35
C TYR A 476 -18.80 -17.90 29.14
N ALA A 477 -18.99 -16.67 28.63
CA ALA A 477 -19.76 -16.41 27.43
C ALA A 477 -19.17 -17.09 26.18
N PHE A 478 -17.84 -17.19 26.07
CA PHE A 478 -17.14 -17.95 25.02
C PHE A 478 -17.09 -19.47 25.28
N GLY A 479 -17.83 -19.99 26.25
CA GLY A 479 -17.86 -21.41 26.56
C GLY A 479 -16.58 -21.93 27.25
N LYS A 480 -15.84 -21.07 27.96
CA LYS A 480 -14.59 -21.38 28.68
C LYS A 480 -13.41 -21.73 27.77
N LYS A 481 -13.43 -21.21 26.54
CA LYS A 481 -12.25 -21.17 25.68
C LYS A 481 -11.23 -20.18 26.25
N PRO A 482 -9.93 -20.48 26.24
CA PRO A 482 -8.90 -19.55 26.69
C PRO A 482 -8.89 -18.29 25.82
N PHE A 483 -8.46 -17.16 26.39
CA PHE A 483 -8.18 -15.95 25.63
C PHE A 483 -6.88 -16.11 24.83
N ASP A 484 -6.66 -15.17 23.91
CA ASP A 484 -5.37 -15.02 23.26
C ASP A 484 -4.29 -14.46 24.22
N ASP A 485 -3.03 -14.52 23.79
CA ASP A 485 -1.87 -14.12 24.58
C ASP A 485 -1.92 -12.64 25.00
N ASP A 486 -2.59 -11.75 24.26
CA ASP A 486 -2.70 -10.32 24.59
C ASP A 486 -3.41 -10.07 25.93
N ILE A 487 -4.52 -10.76 26.20
CA ILE A 487 -5.22 -10.65 27.51
C ILE A 487 -4.34 -11.21 28.63
N LYS A 488 -3.53 -12.24 28.36
CA LYS A 488 -2.56 -12.79 29.32
C LYS A 488 -1.46 -11.76 29.59
N GLU A 489 -0.96 -11.05 28.58
CA GLU A 489 0.01 -9.97 28.76
C GLU A 489 -0.56 -8.89 29.69
N ILE A 490 -1.75 -8.36 29.39
CA ILE A 490 -2.37 -7.27 30.17
C ILE A 490 -2.50 -7.59 31.66
N VAL A 491 -2.83 -8.83 32.02
CA VAL A 491 -3.09 -9.19 33.42
C VAL A 491 -1.89 -9.77 34.14
N THR A 492 -0.82 -10.16 33.44
CA THR A 492 0.37 -10.80 34.03
C THR A 492 1.68 -10.03 33.86
N LYS A 493 1.73 -9.03 32.97
CA LYS A 493 2.87 -8.13 32.74
C LYS A 493 2.52 -6.70 33.22
N ASN A 494 3.53 -5.88 33.53
CA ASN A 494 3.43 -4.46 33.94
C ASN A 494 2.31 -4.14 34.96
N ASP A 495 2.66 -4.09 36.26
CA ASP A 495 1.71 -4.02 37.39
C ASP A 495 0.69 -5.18 37.41
N PRO A 496 1.18 -6.44 37.52
CA PRO A 496 0.40 -7.64 37.28
C PRO A 496 -0.81 -7.76 38.22
N LEU A 497 -1.98 -7.98 37.62
CA LEU A 497 -3.22 -8.28 38.35
C LEU A 497 -3.26 -9.72 38.87
N LEU A 498 -2.58 -10.63 38.16
CA LEU A 498 -2.47 -12.05 38.46
C LEU A 498 -1.02 -12.50 38.17
N THR A 499 -0.55 -13.48 38.94
CA THR A 499 0.62 -14.28 38.50
C THR A 499 0.24 -15.14 37.28
N VAL A 500 1.21 -15.56 36.47
CA VAL A 500 0.97 -16.49 35.34
C VAL A 500 0.29 -17.78 35.83
N GLU A 501 0.68 -18.30 37.00
CA GLU A 501 0.05 -19.47 37.60
C GLU A 501 -1.42 -19.21 37.97
N GLU A 502 -1.76 -18.04 38.50
CA GLU A 502 -3.14 -17.67 38.85
C GLU A 502 -4.00 -17.42 37.61
N TYR A 503 -3.46 -16.77 36.57
CA TYR A 503 -4.13 -16.61 35.28
C TYR A 503 -4.46 -17.98 34.68
N GLN A 504 -3.48 -18.89 34.66
CA GLN A 504 -3.65 -20.24 34.14
C GLN A 504 -4.70 -21.03 34.93
N GLN A 505 -4.67 -20.96 36.26
CA GLN A 505 -5.70 -21.59 37.10
C GLN A 505 -7.10 -21.01 36.85
N ARG A 506 -7.19 -19.74 36.43
CA ARG A 506 -8.44 -19.02 36.25
C ARG A 506 -9.07 -19.22 34.87
N TYR A 507 -8.29 -19.18 33.79
CA TYR A 507 -8.78 -19.18 32.41
C TYR A 507 -8.31 -20.37 31.55
N TYR A 508 -7.41 -21.21 32.05
CA TYR A 508 -6.91 -22.41 31.36
C TYR A 508 -7.46 -23.69 32.01
N SER A 509 -8.64 -24.12 31.55
CA SER A 509 -9.39 -25.23 32.18
C SER A 509 -8.76 -26.62 32.03
N GLN A 510 -7.70 -26.78 31.22
CA GLN A 510 -6.97 -28.06 31.10
C GLN A 510 -6.03 -28.35 32.29
N LEU A 511 -5.71 -27.35 33.13
CA LEU A 511 -4.93 -27.55 34.35
C LEU A 511 -5.84 -27.61 35.59
N SER A 512 -6.85 -28.48 35.56
CA SER A 512 -7.57 -28.79 36.80
C SER A 512 -6.59 -29.41 37.82
N LYS A 513 -6.93 -29.41 39.11
CA LYS A 513 -6.13 -30.07 40.17
C LYS A 513 -5.90 -31.59 39.92
N GLU A 514 -6.53 -32.15 38.90
CA GLU A 514 -6.45 -33.55 38.45
C GLU A 514 -5.55 -33.76 37.23
N ALA A 515 -4.91 -32.71 36.68
CA ALA A 515 -4.01 -32.81 35.55
C ALA A 515 -2.88 -33.82 35.83
N THR A 516 -2.71 -34.76 34.90
CA THR A 516 -1.69 -35.79 34.92
C THR A 516 -0.29 -35.17 34.88
N LEU A 517 0.72 -35.93 35.31
CA LEU A 517 2.11 -35.47 35.25
C LEU A 517 2.52 -35.13 33.80
N GLU A 518 2.04 -35.89 32.82
CA GLU A 518 2.28 -35.66 31.39
C GLU A 518 1.66 -34.34 30.89
N GLU A 519 0.45 -33.98 31.32
CA GLU A 519 -0.19 -32.72 30.95
C GLU A 519 0.54 -31.52 31.55
N LYS A 520 1.04 -31.64 32.79
CA LYS A 520 1.86 -30.62 33.43
C LYS A 520 3.23 -30.46 32.76
N GLU A 521 3.86 -31.57 32.38
CA GLU A 521 5.13 -31.55 31.63
C GLU A 521 4.95 -30.98 30.21
N LYS A 522 3.84 -31.30 29.53
CA LYS A 522 3.50 -30.72 28.22
C LYS A 522 3.28 -29.21 28.32
N HIS A 523 2.59 -28.76 29.36
CA HIS A 523 2.33 -27.35 29.61
C HIS A 523 3.62 -26.55 29.92
N GLU A 524 4.48 -27.05 30.81
CA GLU A 524 5.76 -26.41 31.09
C GLU A 524 6.65 -26.34 29.84
N LYS A 525 6.57 -27.33 28.95
CA LYS A 525 7.23 -27.25 27.64
C LYS A 525 6.62 -26.18 26.74
N ASN A 526 5.29 -26.01 26.72
CA ASN A 526 4.63 -25.00 25.90
C ASN A 526 5.07 -23.58 26.27
N ILE A 527 5.20 -23.24 27.56
CA ILE A 527 5.70 -21.92 28.01
C ILE A 527 7.09 -21.63 27.43
N ILE A 528 7.97 -22.63 27.43
CA ILE A 528 9.31 -22.49 26.88
C ILE A 528 9.26 -22.46 25.34
N ILE A 529 8.35 -23.22 24.70
CA ILE A 529 8.14 -23.21 23.25
C ILE A 529 7.71 -21.83 22.76
N GLU A 530 6.83 -21.12 23.47
CA GLU A 530 6.42 -19.74 23.14
C GLU A 530 7.65 -18.82 23.02
N VAL A 531 8.50 -18.79 24.06
CA VAL A 531 9.74 -17.99 24.04
C VAL A 531 10.70 -18.48 22.95
N LEU A 532 10.82 -19.80 22.75
CA LEU A 532 11.67 -20.33 21.69
C LEU A 532 11.15 -19.96 20.29
N GLN A 533 9.84 -19.92 20.07
CA GLN A 533 9.20 -19.54 18.81
C GLN A 533 9.45 -18.07 18.49
N GLU A 534 9.27 -17.18 19.45
CA GLU A 534 9.54 -15.75 19.30
C GLU A 534 11.02 -15.49 18.96
N PHE A 535 11.94 -16.18 19.66
CA PHE A 535 13.35 -16.10 19.31
C PHE A 535 13.67 -16.79 17.98
N ALA A 536 12.92 -17.82 17.57
CA ALA A 536 13.14 -18.59 16.35
C ALA A 536 12.60 -17.93 15.09
N ASP A 537 11.55 -17.13 15.23
CA ASP A 537 10.93 -16.35 14.16
C ASP A 537 11.90 -15.28 13.67
N LEU A 538 12.21 -15.29 12.37
CA LEU A 538 13.14 -14.33 11.79
C LEU A 538 12.48 -12.97 11.54
N ASP A 539 11.16 -12.93 11.40
CA ASP A 539 10.41 -11.68 11.22
C ASP A 539 10.34 -10.87 12.53
N THR A 540 10.45 -11.55 13.68
CA THR A 540 10.55 -10.92 15.00
C THR A 540 11.90 -10.24 15.22
N LYS A 541 11.87 -8.93 15.45
CA LYS A 541 13.06 -8.10 15.77
C LYS A 541 13.32 -8.07 17.27
N LEU A 542 14.39 -8.71 17.72
CA LEU A 542 14.65 -8.85 19.16
C LEU A 542 14.93 -7.48 19.80
N SER A 543 14.09 -7.11 20.77
CA SER A 543 14.14 -5.90 21.60
C SER A 543 14.35 -6.27 23.06
N LYS A 544 14.49 -5.25 23.92
CA LYS A 544 14.60 -5.46 25.36
C LYS A 544 13.40 -6.25 25.91
N LYS A 545 12.19 -6.03 25.37
CA LYS A 545 10.95 -6.74 25.75
C LYS A 545 11.13 -8.27 25.68
N ASN A 546 11.60 -8.79 24.54
CA ASN A 546 11.74 -10.26 24.37
C ASN A 546 12.77 -10.85 25.36
N PHE A 547 13.83 -10.11 25.70
CA PHE A 547 14.82 -10.57 26.68
C PHE A 547 14.30 -10.49 28.12
N ASP A 548 13.51 -9.47 28.46
CA ASP A 548 12.85 -9.34 29.77
C ASP A 548 11.78 -10.43 29.94
N ASP A 549 11.02 -10.74 28.90
CA ASP A 549 10.04 -11.85 28.88
C ASP A 549 10.73 -13.21 29.04
N ALA A 550 11.82 -13.44 28.32
CA ALA A 550 12.64 -14.63 28.51
C ALA A 550 13.19 -14.71 29.95
N ALA A 551 13.69 -13.60 30.50
CA ALA A 551 14.19 -13.56 31.87
C ALA A 551 13.08 -13.93 32.87
N PHE A 552 11.88 -13.37 32.71
CA PHE A 552 10.72 -13.69 33.54
C PHE A 552 10.41 -15.20 33.55
N VAL A 553 10.46 -15.86 32.38
CA VAL A 553 10.21 -17.31 32.26
C VAL A 553 11.34 -18.16 32.86
N PHE A 554 12.60 -17.85 32.55
CA PHE A 554 13.76 -18.70 32.90
C PHE A 554 14.37 -18.43 34.27
N GLU A 555 14.08 -17.29 34.91
CA GLU A 555 14.48 -17.01 36.29
C GLU A 555 13.54 -17.65 37.32
N GLU A 556 12.27 -17.87 36.97
CA GLU A 556 11.28 -18.49 37.85
C GLU A 556 11.63 -19.95 38.22
N LYS A 557 12.08 -20.74 37.23
CA LYS A 557 12.42 -22.17 37.40
C LYS A 557 13.69 -22.55 36.67
N ARG A 558 14.69 -23.05 37.40
CA ARG A 558 16.01 -23.38 36.87
C ARG A 558 15.97 -24.52 35.85
N GLU A 559 15.07 -25.49 36.05
CA GLU A 559 14.86 -26.66 35.21
C GLU A 559 14.43 -26.32 33.78
N ARG A 560 13.83 -25.14 33.56
CA ARG A 560 13.40 -24.68 32.23
C ARG A 560 14.59 -24.47 31.28
N ARG A 561 15.81 -24.36 31.80
CA ARG A 561 17.05 -24.27 31.02
C ARG A 561 17.57 -25.63 30.51
N ASP A 562 16.79 -26.71 30.65
CA ASP A 562 17.09 -28.00 30.02
C ASP A 562 16.87 -27.93 28.50
N CYS A 563 17.98 -27.85 27.76
CA CYS A 563 17.98 -27.77 26.29
C CYS A 563 17.91 -29.14 25.58
N SER A 564 17.68 -30.25 26.30
CA SER A 564 17.71 -31.60 25.70
C SER A 564 16.70 -31.82 24.58
N TRP A 565 15.62 -31.04 24.55
CA TRP A 565 14.52 -31.11 23.58
C TRP A 565 14.35 -29.83 22.75
N TRP A 566 15.22 -28.83 22.91
CA TRP A 566 15.13 -27.58 22.15
C TRP A 566 15.47 -27.78 20.65
N PRO A 567 14.91 -26.96 19.72
CA PRO A 567 15.18 -27.06 18.28
C PRO A 567 16.63 -26.75 17.90
N LYS A 568 17.39 -27.80 17.53
CA LYS A 568 18.84 -27.72 17.27
C LYS A 568 19.24 -27.08 15.94
N ASP A 569 18.28 -26.83 15.06
CA ASP A 569 18.45 -26.29 13.71
C ASP A 569 18.05 -24.82 13.59
N ASN A 570 17.80 -24.13 14.71
CA ASN A 570 17.40 -22.73 14.74
C ASN A 570 18.44 -21.81 15.44
N ILE A 571 18.87 -20.76 14.74
CA ILE A 571 19.89 -19.83 15.23
C ILE A 571 19.39 -18.91 16.36
N GLY A 572 18.09 -18.60 16.38
CA GLY A 572 17.42 -17.85 17.43
C GLY A 572 17.44 -18.56 18.78
N CYS A 573 17.15 -19.86 18.77
CA CYS A 573 17.30 -20.72 19.97
C CYS A 573 18.75 -20.74 20.48
N CYS A 574 19.75 -20.75 19.58
CA CYS A 574 21.15 -20.63 19.98
C CYS A 574 21.49 -19.25 20.57
N ALA A 575 20.87 -18.17 20.07
CA ALA A 575 21.05 -16.82 20.62
C ALA A 575 20.50 -16.73 22.04
N LEU A 576 19.28 -17.24 22.28
CA LEU A 576 18.69 -17.33 23.62
C LEU A 576 19.56 -18.17 24.57
N ALA A 577 19.98 -19.37 24.15
CA ALA A 577 20.85 -20.23 24.96
C ALA A 577 22.17 -19.52 25.31
N THR A 578 22.73 -18.76 24.37
CA THR A 578 23.96 -17.98 24.57
C THR A 578 23.73 -16.83 25.55
N HIS A 579 22.58 -16.15 25.48
CA HIS A 579 22.19 -15.12 26.44
C HIS A 579 22.08 -15.68 27.86
N LEU A 580 21.35 -16.78 28.05
CA LEU A 580 21.19 -17.44 29.35
C LEU A 580 22.52 -17.94 29.91
N LEU A 581 23.41 -18.47 29.05
CA LEU A 581 24.76 -18.85 29.44
C LEU A 581 25.61 -17.64 29.87
N PHE A 582 25.45 -16.51 29.17
CA PHE A 582 26.13 -15.26 29.54
C PHE A 582 25.63 -14.70 30.87
N GLN A 583 24.32 -14.78 31.15
CA GLN A 583 23.76 -14.45 32.46
C GLN A 583 24.35 -15.34 33.56
N ASP A 584 24.41 -16.66 33.36
CA ASP A 584 25.05 -17.60 34.30
C ASP A 584 26.51 -17.21 34.58
N PHE A 585 27.25 -16.83 33.54
CA PHE A 585 28.63 -16.36 33.68
C PHE A 585 28.73 -15.08 34.52
N GLN A 586 27.84 -14.09 34.29
CA GLN A 586 27.81 -12.85 35.08
C GLN A 586 27.43 -13.12 36.55
N GLN A 587 26.47 -14.01 36.78
CA GLN A 587 25.98 -14.40 38.11
C GLN A 587 26.88 -15.44 38.82
N ARG A 588 27.90 -15.96 38.12
CA ARG A 588 28.82 -17.00 38.60
C ARG A 588 28.12 -18.33 38.95
N VAL A 589 27.12 -18.69 38.16
CA VAL A 589 26.41 -19.98 38.23
C VAL A 589 27.09 -20.98 37.28
N GLY A 590 27.21 -22.24 37.71
CA GLY A 590 27.89 -23.30 36.96
C GLY A 590 27.37 -24.68 37.34
N ASP A 591 26.09 -24.91 37.09
CA ASP A 591 25.41 -26.18 37.36
C ASP A 591 25.26 -27.04 36.09
N GLN A 592 24.50 -28.14 36.19
CA GLN A 592 24.27 -29.03 35.05
C GLN A 592 23.58 -28.31 33.88
N TYR A 593 22.62 -27.42 34.18
CA TYR A 593 21.91 -26.64 33.14
C TYR A 593 22.83 -25.64 32.44
N THR A 594 23.78 -25.02 33.16
CA THR A 594 24.84 -24.20 32.54
C THR A 594 25.70 -25.03 31.57
N GLN A 595 26.02 -26.28 31.93
CA GLN A 595 26.77 -27.19 31.07
C GLN A 595 25.95 -27.65 29.85
N ASP A 596 24.64 -27.86 30.01
CA ASP A 596 23.73 -28.25 28.94
C ASP A 596 23.56 -27.13 27.91
N LEU A 597 23.39 -25.88 28.36
CA LEU A 597 23.41 -24.68 27.51
C LEU A 597 24.71 -24.58 26.70
N PHE A 598 25.86 -24.80 27.35
CA PHE A 598 27.16 -24.81 26.67
C PHE A 598 27.27 -25.92 25.61
N ASN A 599 26.81 -27.13 25.93
CA ASN A 599 26.84 -28.26 25.00
C ASN A 599 25.93 -28.00 23.79
N TYR A 600 24.74 -27.45 24.04
CA TYR A 600 23.75 -27.10 23.02
C TYR A 600 24.31 -26.12 21.99
N ILE A 601 24.94 -25.02 22.46
CA ILE A 601 25.54 -24.02 21.57
C ILE A 601 26.66 -24.63 20.72
N ASN A 602 27.51 -25.49 21.31
CA ASN A 602 28.65 -26.07 20.58
C ASN A 602 28.26 -27.17 19.58
N GLU A 603 27.03 -27.65 19.61
CA GLU A 603 26.60 -28.72 18.72
C GLU A 603 26.53 -28.25 17.25
N ASN A 604 25.96 -27.06 16.99
CA ASN A 604 25.67 -26.65 15.60
C ASN A 604 25.75 -25.14 15.29
N VAL A 605 26.03 -24.28 16.27
CA VAL A 605 25.90 -22.80 16.10
C VAL A 605 26.68 -22.25 14.89
N TRP A 606 27.88 -22.76 14.63
CA TRP A 606 28.72 -22.27 13.53
C TRP A 606 28.20 -22.68 12.15
N ALA A 607 27.60 -23.86 12.03
CA ALA A 607 27.01 -24.30 10.76
C ALA A 607 25.72 -23.54 10.46
N LEU A 608 24.92 -23.23 11.49
CA LEU A 608 23.74 -22.37 11.37
C LEU A 608 24.11 -20.96 10.93
N MET A 609 25.13 -20.35 11.55
CA MET A 609 25.66 -19.05 11.10
C MET A 609 26.15 -19.09 9.65
N ALA A 610 26.82 -20.18 9.24
CA ALA A 610 27.27 -20.33 7.86
C ALA A 610 26.10 -20.47 6.87
N LYS A 611 24.99 -21.11 7.28
CA LYS A 611 23.75 -21.17 6.49
C LYS A 611 23.17 -19.76 6.26
N MET A 612 23.03 -18.97 7.32
CA MET A 612 22.55 -17.58 7.22
C MET A 612 23.41 -16.75 6.26
N VAL A 613 24.73 -16.81 6.42
CA VAL A 613 25.66 -16.08 5.54
C VAL A 613 25.55 -16.55 4.09
N LYS A 614 25.35 -17.85 3.85
CA LYS A 614 25.23 -18.42 2.50
C LYS A 614 24.05 -17.85 1.73
N GLU A 615 22.92 -17.61 2.40
CA GLU A 615 21.71 -17.03 1.81
C GLU A 615 21.92 -15.57 1.40
N SER A 616 22.86 -14.86 2.02
CA SER A 616 23.24 -13.48 1.68
C SER A 616 24.42 -13.35 0.70
N LEU A 617 24.86 -14.44 0.06
CA LEU A 617 25.95 -14.39 -0.94
C LEU A 617 25.44 -14.02 -2.35
N VAL A 618 26.28 -13.37 -3.16
CA VAL A 618 25.97 -13.03 -4.56
C VAL A 618 25.66 -14.26 -5.42
N ASN A 619 24.63 -14.20 -6.29
CA ASN A 619 24.24 -15.32 -7.15
C ASN A 619 25.18 -15.48 -8.36
N PRO A 620 25.51 -16.71 -8.80
CA PRO A 620 26.43 -16.96 -9.93
C PRO A 620 25.93 -16.48 -11.30
N ILE A 621 24.63 -16.25 -11.45
CA ILE A 621 24.01 -15.86 -12.73
C ILE A 621 24.39 -14.41 -13.10
N ASP A 622 24.77 -13.59 -12.12
CA ASP A 622 25.03 -12.15 -12.28
C ASP A 622 26.48 -11.79 -12.67
N GLU A 623 27.45 -12.70 -12.60
CA GLU A 623 28.86 -12.36 -12.88
C GLU A 623 29.63 -13.46 -13.63
N LYS A 624 30.39 -13.05 -14.65
CA LYS A 624 31.25 -13.88 -15.52
C LYS A 624 32.49 -14.48 -14.81
N ASP A 625 32.56 -14.49 -13.48
CA ASP A 625 33.81 -14.68 -12.73
C ASP A 625 33.83 -16.05 -12.01
N LYS A 626 34.39 -17.08 -12.67
CA LYS A 626 34.53 -18.46 -12.12
C LYS A 626 35.32 -18.53 -10.81
N ASP A 627 36.04 -17.47 -10.44
CA ASP A 627 36.83 -17.39 -9.22
C ASP A 627 35.98 -17.10 -7.96
N LEU A 628 34.70 -16.71 -8.11
CA LEU A 628 33.82 -16.36 -6.97
C LEU A 628 33.46 -17.55 -6.09
N ASP A 629 33.23 -18.73 -6.65
CA ASP A 629 32.79 -19.90 -5.88
C ASP A 629 33.85 -20.35 -4.86
N THR A 630 35.13 -20.28 -5.23
CA THR A 630 36.24 -20.57 -4.30
C THR A 630 36.30 -19.56 -3.15
N ILE A 631 36.01 -18.28 -3.42
CA ILE A 631 36.03 -17.21 -2.41
C ILE A 631 34.82 -17.35 -1.47
N LYS A 632 33.66 -17.80 -1.97
CA LYS A 632 32.49 -18.13 -1.15
C LYS A 632 32.77 -19.29 -0.20
N GLU A 633 33.40 -20.36 -0.69
CA GLU A 633 33.82 -21.49 0.16
C GLU A 633 34.80 -21.04 1.25
N GLN A 634 35.75 -20.16 0.92
CA GLN A 634 36.66 -19.57 1.90
C GLN A 634 35.94 -18.74 2.97
N ALA A 635 34.91 -17.97 2.59
CA ALA A 635 34.10 -17.19 3.53
C ALA A 635 33.32 -18.11 4.50
N LEU A 636 32.69 -19.17 3.98
CA LEU A 636 31.95 -20.13 4.81
C LEU A 636 32.89 -20.92 5.74
N ALA A 637 34.06 -21.35 5.24
CA ALA A 637 35.08 -22.00 6.05
C ALA A 637 35.62 -21.09 7.16
N TYR A 638 35.71 -19.77 6.93
CA TYR A 638 36.08 -18.81 7.98
C TYR A 638 35.10 -18.78 9.15
N ILE A 639 33.84 -19.16 8.94
CA ILE A 639 32.83 -19.25 10.00
C ILE A 639 33.01 -20.56 10.76
N THR A 640 33.03 -21.69 10.05
CA THR A 640 32.99 -23.04 10.64
C THR A 640 34.32 -23.50 11.22
N ASP A 641 35.46 -23.12 10.64
CA ASP A 641 36.75 -23.68 11.01
C ASP A 641 37.33 -23.00 12.25
N ALA A 642 37.56 -23.78 13.31
CA ALA A 642 38.18 -23.29 14.55
C ALA A 642 39.65 -22.83 14.36
N ASN A 643 40.31 -23.30 13.31
CA ASN A 643 41.72 -23.03 12.98
C ASN A 643 41.88 -22.58 11.52
N THR A 644 41.14 -21.55 11.11
CA THR A 644 41.30 -20.91 9.79
C THR A 644 42.72 -20.36 9.59
N THR A 645 43.19 -20.37 8.34
CA THR A 645 44.45 -19.76 7.91
C THR A 645 44.31 -18.32 7.45
N LEU A 646 43.08 -17.83 7.24
CA LEU A 646 42.82 -16.45 6.82
C LEU A 646 43.07 -15.48 7.98
N THR A 647 43.76 -14.39 7.68
CA THR A 647 43.90 -13.25 8.58
C THR A 647 42.60 -12.44 8.66
N GLU A 648 42.45 -11.58 9.68
CA GLU A 648 41.27 -10.71 9.84
C GLU A 648 41.08 -9.78 8.61
N GLU A 649 42.17 -9.25 8.04
CA GLU A 649 42.13 -8.38 6.85
C GLU A 649 41.73 -9.15 5.58
N GLU A 650 42.26 -10.36 5.38
CA GLU A 650 41.90 -11.22 4.25
C GLU A 650 40.44 -11.66 4.32
N ALA A 651 39.95 -12.00 5.51
CA ALA A 651 38.55 -12.34 5.72
C ALA A 651 37.63 -11.14 5.42
N LEU A 652 37.95 -9.95 5.94
CA LEU A 652 37.16 -8.75 5.64
C LEU A 652 37.09 -8.48 4.13
N LYS A 653 38.21 -8.60 3.42
CA LYS A 653 38.25 -8.45 1.95
C LYS A 653 37.43 -9.51 1.23
N THR A 654 37.47 -10.75 1.72
CA THR A 654 36.69 -11.89 1.19
C THR A 654 35.21 -11.60 1.30
N PHE A 655 34.71 -11.29 2.50
CA PHE A 655 33.29 -10.99 2.75
C PHE A 655 32.80 -9.76 1.98
N LYS A 656 33.60 -8.69 1.88
CA LYS A 656 33.27 -7.51 1.05
C LYS A 656 33.09 -7.83 -0.44
N LYS A 657 33.69 -8.92 -0.94
CA LYS A 657 33.55 -9.36 -2.34
C LYS A 657 32.34 -10.27 -2.55
N VAL A 658 32.00 -11.12 -1.58
CA VAL A 658 31.01 -12.20 -1.77
C VAL A 658 29.63 -11.92 -1.17
N LEU A 659 29.52 -11.02 -0.19
CA LEU A 659 28.24 -10.62 0.35
C LEU A 659 27.46 -9.79 -0.67
N ARG A 660 26.17 -10.09 -0.81
CA ARG A 660 25.24 -9.29 -1.58
C ARG A 660 25.13 -7.91 -0.94
N VAL A 661 25.16 -6.90 -1.80
CA VAL A 661 24.98 -5.50 -1.46
C VAL A 661 23.77 -5.07 -2.27
N ASP A 662 22.83 -4.41 -1.62
CA ASP A 662 21.70 -3.83 -2.32
C ASP A 662 22.21 -2.84 -3.38
N LYS A 663 22.03 -3.20 -4.65
CA LYS A 663 22.58 -2.46 -5.80
C LYS A 663 22.00 -1.03 -5.92
N LYS A 664 20.94 -0.70 -5.17
CA LYS A 664 20.30 0.62 -5.18
C LYS A 664 20.63 1.48 -3.96
N GLU A 665 21.38 0.99 -2.98
CA GLU A 665 21.42 1.65 -1.66
C GLU A 665 22.83 1.68 -1.03
N GLU A 666 23.55 2.79 -1.22
CA GLU A 666 24.77 3.04 -0.43
C GLU A 666 24.39 3.59 0.96
N ALA A 667 24.51 2.73 1.99
CA ALA A 667 24.25 3.13 3.38
C ALA A 667 25.19 4.21 3.92
N SER A 668 26.41 4.39 3.37
CA SER A 668 27.31 5.51 3.68
C SER A 668 28.54 5.50 2.77
N ALA A 669 29.39 6.53 2.88
CA ALA A 669 30.65 6.62 2.11
C ALA A 669 31.67 5.49 2.41
N LYS A 670 31.63 4.85 3.60
CA LYS A 670 32.60 3.80 4.00
C LYS A 670 31.99 2.46 4.38
N GLN A 671 30.68 2.40 4.60
CA GLN A 671 29.94 1.20 4.96
C GLN A 671 28.85 0.94 3.91
N LYS A 672 28.95 -0.18 3.20
CA LYS A 672 27.92 -0.65 2.26
C LYS A 672 26.72 -1.21 3.02
N LYS A 673 25.54 -1.17 2.39
CA LYS A 673 24.33 -1.85 2.88
C LYS A 673 24.40 -3.32 2.45
N TYR A 674 24.82 -4.21 3.36
CA TYR A 674 24.80 -5.64 3.07
C TYR A 674 23.45 -6.22 3.46
N ASP A 675 22.86 -7.02 2.57
CA ASP A 675 21.59 -7.72 2.80
C ASP A 675 21.61 -8.57 4.07
N LEU A 676 22.80 -9.08 4.43
CA LEU A 676 23.03 -9.79 5.68
C LEU A 676 22.57 -9.00 6.92
N PHE A 677 22.49 -7.67 6.87
CA PHE A 677 22.11 -6.82 8.01
C PHE A 677 20.84 -5.98 7.76
N ASP A 678 20.01 -6.32 6.76
CA ASP A 678 18.89 -5.46 6.34
C ASP A 678 17.57 -5.68 7.13
N ASN A 679 16.70 -4.66 7.09
CA ASN A 679 15.53 -4.43 7.95
C ASN A 679 14.28 -5.27 7.61
N ALA A 680 14.17 -5.78 6.38
CA ALA A 680 12.98 -6.56 5.99
C ALA A 680 12.89 -7.90 6.74
N TYR A 681 14.03 -8.41 7.25
CA TYR A 681 14.10 -9.70 7.96
C TYR A 681 15.10 -9.74 9.15
N GLU A 682 15.90 -8.69 9.43
CA GLU A 682 16.92 -8.60 10.53
C GLU A 682 17.69 -9.93 10.83
N ASP A 683 17.89 -10.75 9.80
CA ASP A 683 18.19 -12.18 9.89
C ASP A 683 19.45 -12.50 10.69
N ASN A 684 20.42 -11.59 10.65
CA ASN A 684 21.72 -11.78 11.25
C ASN A 684 21.86 -11.15 12.66
N GLN A 685 20.83 -10.48 13.19
CA GLN A 685 20.84 -9.93 14.57
C GLN A 685 21.21 -11.03 15.57
N ARG A 686 20.57 -12.19 15.48
CA ARG A 686 20.80 -13.38 16.32
C ARG A 686 22.25 -13.86 16.27
N THR A 687 22.92 -13.80 15.12
CA THR A 687 24.33 -14.21 15.01
C THR A 687 25.28 -13.19 15.64
N VAL A 688 24.99 -11.89 15.48
CA VAL A 688 25.76 -10.79 16.06
C VAL A 688 25.70 -10.87 17.58
N LEU A 689 24.50 -11.01 18.15
CA LEU A 689 24.28 -11.15 19.59
C LEU A 689 25.00 -12.39 20.15
N THR A 690 24.87 -13.53 19.48
CA THR A 690 25.58 -14.77 19.85
C THR A 690 27.09 -14.57 19.88
N CYS A 691 27.67 -13.97 18.84
CA CYS A 691 29.12 -13.71 18.78
C CYS A 691 29.56 -12.72 19.87
N TYR A 692 28.76 -11.68 20.12
CA TYR A 692 29.02 -10.67 21.13
C TYR A 692 29.15 -11.28 22.53
N TRP A 693 28.19 -12.10 22.97
CA TRP A 693 28.23 -12.75 24.28
C TRP A 693 29.32 -13.83 24.36
N LEU A 694 29.47 -14.69 23.34
CA LEU A 694 30.53 -15.72 23.32
C LEU A 694 31.93 -15.10 23.39
N SER A 695 32.14 -13.92 22.80
CA SER A 695 33.45 -13.24 22.81
C SER A 695 33.90 -12.83 24.23
N GLN A 696 32.95 -12.68 25.15
CA GLN A 696 33.16 -12.18 26.51
C GLN A 696 33.36 -13.29 27.54
N MET A 697 32.98 -14.54 27.23
CA MET A 697 33.09 -15.67 28.14
C MET A 697 34.39 -16.47 27.89
N PRO A 698 35.11 -16.94 28.93
CA PRO A 698 36.36 -17.69 28.79
C PRO A 698 36.10 -19.17 28.43
N LEU A 699 35.45 -19.42 27.30
CA LEU A 699 35.02 -20.73 26.82
C LEU A 699 35.78 -21.17 25.55
N PRO A 700 35.84 -22.47 25.20
CA PRO A 700 36.44 -22.93 23.95
C PRO A 700 35.92 -22.20 22.70
N SER A 701 34.63 -21.88 22.68
CA SER A 701 33.91 -21.16 21.62
C SER A 701 34.32 -19.68 21.51
N GLN A 702 34.98 -19.12 22.54
CA GLN A 702 35.37 -17.70 22.61
C GLN A 702 36.25 -17.27 21.44
N LYS A 703 37.19 -18.12 21.01
CA LYS A 703 38.13 -17.80 19.92
C LYS A 703 37.37 -17.53 18.62
N GLN A 704 36.41 -18.38 18.27
CA GLN A 704 35.58 -18.24 17.08
C GLN A 704 34.59 -17.08 17.24
N GLY A 705 33.91 -16.98 18.39
CA GLY A 705 32.98 -15.88 18.68
C GLY A 705 33.64 -14.51 18.58
N LYS A 706 34.85 -14.34 19.17
CA LYS A 706 35.62 -13.09 19.10
C LYS A 706 36.10 -12.76 17.68
N ARG A 707 36.47 -13.78 16.89
CA ARG A 707 36.87 -13.61 15.48
C ARG A 707 35.71 -13.08 14.64
N LEU A 708 34.54 -13.70 14.75
CA LEU A 708 33.35 -13.30 13.99
C LEU A 708 32.76 -11.97 14.48
N TRP A 709 32.75 -11.73 15.79
CA TRP A 709 32.39 -10.44 16.37
C TRP A 709 33.19 -9.28 15.76
N LYS A 710 34.52 -9.42 15.68
CA LYS A 710 35.37 -8.42 15.02
C LYS A 710 35.05 -8.23 13.55
N LEU A 711 34.73 -9.32 12.83
CA LEU A 711 34.35 -9.26 11.42
C LEU A 711 33.04 -8.48 11.24
N TRP A 712 32.02 -8.76 12.05
CA TRP A 712 30.74 -8.03 12.03
C TRP A 712 30.90 -6.55 12.32
N VAL A 713 31.65 -6.21 13.38
CA VAL A 713 31.98 -4.81 13.71
C VAL A 713 32.76 -4.12 12.58
N ALA A 714 33.62 -4.83 11.85
CA ALA A 714 34.38 -4.26 10.75
C ALA A 714 33.57 -4.13 9.44
N LEU A 715 32.55 -4.97 9.24
CA LEU A 715 31.69 -4.94 8.06
C LEU A 715 30.61 -3.86 8.17
N ALA A 716 29.88 -3.82 9.29
CA ALA A 716 28.72 -2.95 9.47
C ALA A 716 28.61 -2.41 10.92
N PRO A 717 29.57 -1.59 11.39
CA PRO A 717 29.61 -1.11 12.76
C PRO A 717 28.32 -0.42 13.23
N GLN A 718 27.69 0.41 12.39
CA GLN A 718 26.47 1.14 12.78
C GLN A 718 25.29 0.18 13.03
N ARG A 719 25.10 -0.82 12.17
CA ARG A 719 24.07 -1.85 12.35
C ARG A 719 24.33 -2.73 13.57
N VAL A 720 25.59 -3.05 13.85
CA VAL A 720 25.96 -3.81 15.06
C VAL A 720 25.63 -3.02 16.33
N ILE A 721 25.89 -1.70 16.35
CA ILE A 721 25.53 -0.85 17.49
C ILE A 721 24.00 -0.80 17.65
N GLN A 722 23.27 -0.63 16.55
CA GLN A 722 21.81 -0.61 16.52
C GLN A 722 21.21 -1.89 17.12
N PHE A 723 21.66 -3.07 16.71
CA PHE A 723 21.19 -4.35 17.25
C PHE A 723 21.45 -4.49 18.75
N LEU A 724 22.58 -3.98 19.24
CA LEU A 724 22.90 -3.99 20.66
C LEU A 724 22.10 -2.94 21.44
N ALA A 725 21.86 -1.76 20.86
CA ALA A 725 21.08 -0.70 21.48
C ALA A 725 19.63 -1.16 21.67
N LYS A 726 19.03 -1.80 20.66
CA LYS A 726 17.64 -2.28 20.68
C LYS A 726 17.31 -3.24 21.83
N ILE A 727 18.28 -4.05 22.26
CA ILE A 727 18.10 -5.00 23.38
C ILE A 727 18.41 -4.38 24.76
N ASN A 728 18.79 -3.09 24.81
CA ASN A 728 19.12 -2.36 26.04
C ASN A 728 18.33 -1.05 26.22
N ALA A 729 17.81 -0.48 25.13
CA ALA A 729 16.98 0.72 25.13
C ALA A 729 15.65 0.47 25.86
N ASP A 730 15.11 1.51 26.49
CA ASP A 730 13.88 1.40 27.27
C ASP A 730 12.62 1.50 26.37
N ASP A 731 12.73 2.10 25.18
CA ASP A 731 11.70 2.17 24.14
C ASP A 731 11.91 1.08 23.07
N GLU A 732 10.83 0.45 22.59
CA GLU A 732 10.87 -0.60 21.55
C GLU A 732 11.03 -0.03 20.13
N TYR A 733 10.60 1.21 19.92
CA TYR A 733 10.59 1.91 18.64
C TYR A 733 11.75 2.91 18.48
N ASP A 734 12.48 3.20 19.57
CA ASP A 734 13.69 4.04 19.52
C ASP A 734 14.89 3.49 20.32
N TYR A 735 16.01 4.21 20.30
CA TYR A 735 17.26 3.88 20.99
C TYR A 735 17.47 4.72 22.26
N THR A 736 16.39 5.20 22.85
CA THR A 736 16.38 6.06 24.03
C THR A 736 16.62 5.26 25.31
N PHE A 737 17.28 5.90 26.27
CA PHE A 737 17.51 5.36 27.61
C PHE A 737 16.90 6.32 28.62
N GLU A 738 16.03 5.84 29.51
CA GLU A 738 15.40 6.67 30.54
C GLU A 738 16.44 7.31 31.49
N LYS A 739 17.59 6.63 31.67
CA LYS A 739 18.62 7.01 32.63
C LYS A 739 19.96 7.23 31.91
N PRO A 740 20.53 8.46 31.95
CA PRO A 740 21.81 8.76 31.30
C PRO A 740 22.98 7.86 31.73
N ILE A 741 22.95 7.34 32.96
CA ILE A 741 24.00 6.41 33.45
C ILE A 741 23.94 5.07 32.72
N LYS A 742 22.74 4.53 32.44
CA LYS A 742 22.58 3.27 31.69
C LYS A 742 23.14 3.43 30.28
N GLU A 743 22.86 4.56 29.64
CA GLU A 743 23.35 4.90 28.31
C GLU A 743 24.89 4.96 28.29
N ILE A 744 25.49 5.67 29.23
CA ILE A 744 26.96 5.75 29.38
C ILE A 744 27.55 4.34 29.55
N ASP A 745 26.98 3.54 30.45
CA ASP A 745 27.44 2.17 30.72
C ASP A 745 27.28 1.25 29.51
N PHE A 746 26.26 1.46 28.67
CA PHE A 746 26.07 0.74 27.42
C PHE A 746 27.21 1.05 26.44
N TYR A 747 27.44 2.32 26.13
CA TYR A 747 28.47 2.72 25.16
C TYR A 747 29.89 2.38 25.64
N ASP A 748 30.20 2.57 26.92
CA ASP A 748 31.48 2.16 27.52
C ASP A 748 31.73 0.65 27.35
N ARG A 749 30.68 -0.16 27.48
CA ARG A 749 30.77 -1.63 27.38
C ARG A 749 31.03 -2.08 25.95
N ILE A 750 30.34 -1.52 24.95
CA ILE A 750 30.57 -1.90 23.56
C ILE A 750 31.93 -1.41 23.05
N GLU A 751 32.39 -0.23 23.49
CA GLU A 751 33.72 0.30 23.19
C GLU A 751 34.84 -0.60 23.74
N ARG A 752 34.72 -1.04 25.01
CA ARG A 752 35.68 -1.98 25.62
C ARG A 752 35.72 -3.34 24.92
N ASN A 753 34.63 -3.70 24.24
CA ASN A 753 34.52 -4.94 23.48
C ASN A 753 34.91 -4.79 22.00
N GLY A 754 35.47 -3.65 21.59
CA GLY A 754 36.10 -3.49 20.28
C GLY A 754 35.28 -2.73 19.24
N VAL A 755 34.11 -2.19 19.60
CA VAL A 755 33.45 -1.18 18.76
C VAL A 755 34.31 0.09 18.76
N PRO A 756 34.69 0.64 17.59
CA PRO A 756 35.49 1.85 17.56
C PRO A 756 34.71 3.05 18.09
N LYS A 757 35.34 3.85 18.95
CA LYS A 757 34.72 5.03 19.57
C LYS A 757 34.14 6.06 18.59
N ALA A 758 34.73 6.18 17.40
CA ALA A 758 34.19 7.02 16.34
C ALA A 758 32.78 6.56 15.89
N GLN A 759 32.54 5.24 15.88
CA GLN A 759 31.28 4.66 15.47
C GLN A 759 30.18 4.83 16.52
N SER A 760 30.51 4.60 17.81
CA SER A 760 29.57 4.82 18.91
C SER A 760 29.16 6.29 19.03
N ILE A 761 30.12 7.22 18.88
CA ILE A 761 29.84 8.66 18.90
C ILE A 761 28.95 9.08 17.73
N ALA A 762 29.22 8.60 16.51
CA ALA A 762 28.37 8.94 15.36
C ALA A 762 26.95 8.37 15.54
N PHE A 763 26.81 7.15 16.08
CA PHE A 763 25.51 6.57 16.39
C PHE A 763 24.73 7.42 17.42
N GLN A 764 25.36 7.84 18.52
CA GLN A 764 24.75 8.75 19.51
C GLN A 764 24.25 10.05 18.88
N MET A 765 25.02 10.62 17.95
CA MET A 765 24.61 11.82 17.23
C MET A 765 23.39 11.54 16.33
N VAL A 766 23.35 10.41 15.62
CA VAL A 766 22.20 10.04 14.79
C VAL A 766 20.92 9.87 15.62
N VAL A 767 21.01 9.24 16.80
CA VAL A 767 19.88 9.10 17.73
C VAL A 767 19.38 10.48 18.17
N ALA A 768 20.29 11.35 18.64
CA ALA A 768 19.94 12.72 19.03
C ALA A 768 19.35 13.54 17.86
N GLN A 769 19.88 13.39 16.65
CA GLN A 769 19.36 14.05 15.45
C GLN A 769 17.94 13.57 15.13
N LYS A 770 17.68 12.27 15.26
CA LYS A 770 16.34 11.70 15.03
C LYS A 770 15.34 12.28 16.03
N GLU A 771 15.66 12.30 17.31
CA GLU A 771 14.80 12.88 18.36
C GLU A 771 14.51 14.37 18.13
N PHE A 772 15.53 15.13 17.70
CA PHE A 772 15.40 16.56 17.39
C PHE A 772 14.41 16.83 16.26
N HIS A 773 14.43 16.02 15.20
CA HIS A 773 13.52 16.17 14.06
C HIS A 773 12.18 15.45 14.24
N ASN A 774 12.05 14.52 15.20
CA ASN A 774 10.86 13.65 15.34
C ASN A 774 10.03 13.83 16.63
N SER A 775 10.52 14.45 17.70
CA SER A 775 9.71 14.70 18.92
C SER A 775 9.02 16.08 18.98
N TRP A 776 7.78 16.11 19.48
CA TRP A 776 7.03 17.33 19.82
C TRP A 776 7.35 17.84 21.24
N GLU A 777 7.69 16.91 22.14
CA GLU A 777 7.92 17.17 23.58
C GLU A 777 9.31 16.73 24.06
N GLY A 778 10.16 16.19 23.17
CA GLY A 778 11.46 15.67 23.55
C GLY A 778 12.50 16.76 23.82
N ASP A 779 13.54 16.40 24.57
CA ASP A 779 14.65 17.30 24.86
C ASP A 779 15.42 17.59 23.55
N LYS A 780 15.31 18.82 23.03
CA LYS A 780 16.03 19.28 21.84
C LYS A 780 17.52 19.53 22.12
N ALA A 781 17.91 19.65 23.39
CA ALA A 781 19.27 20.01 23.80
C ALA A 781 20.38 19.02 23.39
N PRO A 782 20.18 17.68 23.38
CA PRO A 782 21.25 16.72 23.09
C PRO A 782 21.86 16.89 21.70
N TYR A 783 21.04 17.16 20.67
CA TYR A 783 21.54 17.36 19.31
C TYR A 783 22.29 18.69 19.15
N LEU A 784 21.79 19.77 19.73
CA LEU A 784 22.47 21.07 19.71
C LEU A 784 23.83 21.02 20.40
N VAL A 785 23.93 20.26 21.50
CA VAL A 785 25.21 20.00 22.17
C VAL A 785 26.20 19.30 21.24
N TRP A 786 25.76 18.42 20.35
CA TRP A 786 26.62 17.81 19.33
C TRP A 786 27.10 18.80 18.28
N LEU A 787 26.24 19.73 17.85
CA LEU A 787 26.62 20.82 16.93
C LEU A 787 27.66 21.75 17.59
N ASP A 788 27.42 22.17 18.83
CA ASP A 788 28.32 23.06 19.56
C ASP A 788 29.68 22.41 19.86
N LYS A 789 29.69 21.13 20.27
CA LYS A 789 30.94 20.41 20.59
C LYS A 789 31.81 20.16 19.37
N TYR A 790 31.24 20.16 18.16
CA TYR A 790 32.03 20.05 16.93
C TYR A 790 33.04 21.19 16.77
N ASN A 791 32.78 22.34 17.39
CA ASN A 791 33.66 23.52 17.39
C ASN A 791 35.05 23.25 17.96
N GLU A 792 35.19 22.24 18.83
CA GLU A 792 36.45 21.89 19.50
C GLU A 792 37.42 21.05 18.63
N ILE A 793 37.04 20.70 17.39
CA ILE A 793 37.80 19.76 16.53
C ILE A 793 39.28 20.14 16.33
N ASP A 794 39.59 21.44 16.25
CA ASP A 794 40.94 21.98 16.08
C ASP A 794 41.40 22.82 17.29
N SER A 795 40.69 22.72 18.43
CA SER A 795 41.01 23.43 19.66
C SER A 795 42.48 23.26 20.06
N THR A 796 43.12 24.37 20.45
CA THR A 796 44.52 24.38 20.91
C THR A 796 44.63 24.44 22.42
N ALA A 797 43.50 24.48 23.13
CA ALA A 797 43.45 24.47 24.57
C ALA A 797 43.97 23.14 25.13
N THR A 798 44.69 23.22 26.25
CA THR A 798 45.42 22.10 26.86
C THR A 798 44.78 21.62 28.16
N GLY A 799 43.63 22.18 28.55
CA GLY A 799 42.85 21.72 29.69
C GLY A 799 42.36 20.29 29.49
N MET A 800 42.19 19.56 30.59
CA MET A 800 41.78 18.14 30.54
C MET A 800 40.43 17.95 29.84
N PHE A 801 39.47 18.85 30.08
CA PHE A 801 38.15 18.84 29.45
C PHE A 801 38.23 19.22 27.96
N ASP A 802 38.97 20.28 27.61
CA ASP A 802 39.16 20.70 26.22
C ASP A 802 39.80 19.60 25.35
N VAL A 803 40.78 18.87 25.91
CA VAL A 803 41.41 17.73 25.22
C VAL A 803 40.42 16.57 25.04
N MET A 804 39.47 16.37 25.97
CA MET A 804 38.43 15.35 25.84
C MET A 804 37.40 15.73 24.78
N ASP A 805 36.95 16.98 24.76
CA ASP A 805 35.96 17.45 23.79
C ASP A 805 36.55 17.50 22.36
N LYS A 806 37.81 17.93 22.22
CA LYS A 806 38.55 17.79 20.95
C LYS A 806 38.60 16.34 20.45
N LYS A 807 38.90 15.39 21.34
CA LYS A 807 38.93 13.96 20.97
C LYS A 807 37.55 13.45 20.56
N ARG A 808 36.48 13.93 21.19
CA ARG A 808 35.10 13.60 20.80
C ARG A 808 34.74 14.18 19.44
N ALA A 809 35.07 15.45 19.18
CA ALA A 809 34.83 16.08 17.88
C ALA A 809 35.58 15.38 16.73
N ILE A 810 36.85 15.02 16.94
CA ILE A 810 37.63 14.24 15.96
C ILE A 810 37.02 12.85 15.73
N ALA A 811 36.55 12.19 16.80
CA ALA A 811 35.91 10.89 16.69
C ALA A 811 34.56 10.97 15.96
N LEU A 812 33.78 12.03 16.19
CA LEU A 812 32.54 12.31 15.47
C LEU A 812 32.82 12.47 13.97
N ASP A 813 33.72 13.37 13.58
CA ASP A 813 34.12 13.59 12.17
C ASP A 813 34.53 12.28 11.47
N GLN A 814 35.35 11.45 12.13
CA GLN A 814 35.74 10.14 11.61
C GLN A 814 34.56 9.17 11.45
N GLY A 815 33.62 9.20 12.41
CA GLY A 815 32.44 8.35 12.45
C GLY A 815 31.37 8.73 11.43
N MET A 816 31.23 10.02 11.11
CA MET A 816 30.24 10.53 10.13
C MET A 816 30.34 9.85 8.76
N HIS A 817 31.52 9.34 8.38
CA HIS A 817 31.68 8.63 7.10
C HIS A 817 31.06 7.23 7.05
N TYR A 818 30.52 6.74 8.17
CA TYR A 818 29.93 5.40 8.30
C TYR A 818 28.42 5.42 8.54
N ILE A 819 27.83 6.60 8.75
CA ILE A 819 26.39 6.76 8.92
C ILE A 819 25.73 7.09 7.57
N GLU A 820 24.40 6.96 7.53
CA GLU A 820 23.55 7.30 6.39
C GLU A 820 23.91 8.64 5.77
N ALA A 821 24.07 8.64 4.43
CA ALA A 821 24.51 9.81 3.70
C ALA A 821 23.51 10.96 3.83
N ASN A 822 22.20 10.65 3.82
CA ASN A 822 21.13 11.60 4.11
C ASN A 822 21.34 12.32 5.45
N ARG A 823 21.46 11.56 6.56
CA ARG A 823 21.65 12.06 7.93
C ARG A 823 22.95 12.85 8.09
N ARG A 824 24.02 12.40 7.42
CA ARG A 824 25.30 13.10 7.38
C ARG A 824 25.18 14.47 6.74
N ILE A 825 24.55 14.56 5.57
CA ILE A 825 24.37 15.84 4.87
C ILE A 825 23.49 16.77 5.70
N GLU A 826 22.42 16.24 6.28
CA GLU A 826 21.52 16.98 7.17
C GLU A 826 22.27 17.58 8.38
N TYR A 827 23.17 16.81 9.00
CA TYR A 827 24.03 17.31 10.09
C TYR A 827 24.89 18.50 9.65
N PHE A 828 25.50 18.44 8.47
CA PHE A 828 26.33 19.55 7.98
C PHE A 828 25.52 20.77 7.57
N ILE A 829 24.26 20.59 7.16
CA ILE A 829 23.33 21.70 6.95
C ILE A 829 23.06 22.38 8.30
N ASP A 830 22.61 21.61 9.29
CA ASP A 830 22.27 22.12 10.62
C ASP A 830 23.48 22.77 11.30
N LEU A 831 24.68 22.17 11.19
CA LEU A 831 25.94 22.74 11.69
C LEU A 831 26.25 24.10 11.06
N SER A 832 25.99 24.27 9.76
CA SER A 832 26.23 25.53 9.06
C SER A 832 25.25 26.64 9.46
N LEU A 833 24.04 26.26 9.87
CA LEU A 833 23.01 27.17 10.36
C LEU A 833 23.27 27.58 11.81
N GLN A 834 23.71 26.63 12.64
CA GLN A 834 24.04 26.88 14.05
C GLN A 834 25.37 27.64 14.21
N ASN A 835 26.35 27.38 13.33
CA ASN A 835 27.66 27.99 13.42
C ASN A 835 28.22 28.47 12.07
N GLU A 836 28.27 29.80 11.90
CA GLU A 836 28.82 30.51 10.74
C GLU A 836 30.27 30.09 10.37
N ARG A 837 31.03 29.54 11.34
CA ARG A 837 32.39 29.03 11.12
C ARG A 837 32.46 27.87 10.14
N PHE A 838 31.41 27.04 10.08
CA PHE A 838 31.37 25.82 9.27
C PHE A 838 30.37 25.98 8.12
N PRO A 839 30.69 26.75 7.07
CA PRO A 839 29.78 26.88 5.93
C PRO A 839 29.54 25.52 5.27
N PHE A 840 28.33 25.30 4.78
CA PHE A 840 27.99 24.08 4.07
C PHE A 840 28.82 23.97 2.78
N ASN A 841 29.67 22.94 2.69
CA ASN A 841 30.54 22.70 1.55
C ASN A 841 30.73 21.20 1.29
N GLN A 842 29.91 20.64 0.39
CA GLN A 842 29.88 19.20 0.08
C GLN A 842 29.87 18.95 -1.45
N PRO A 843 30.89 19.41 -2.21
CA PRO A 843 30.87 19.39 -3.68
C PRO A 843 30.88 17.97 -4.27
N GLU A 844 31.62 17.04 -3.66
CA GLU A 844 31.66 15.64 -4.11
C GLU A 844 30.32 14.93 -3.90
N ALA A 845 29.66 15.18 -2.76
CA ALA A 845 28.34 14.63 -2.44
C ALA A 845 27.26 15.20 -3.37
N PHE A 846 27.35 16.49 -3.69
CA PHE A 846 26.48 17.12 -4.69
C PHE A 846 26.70 16.50 -6.08
N LYS A 847 27.97 16.30 -6.49
CA LYS A 847 28.32 15.64 -7.75
C LYS A 847 27.76 14.23 -7.84
N GLU A 848 27.90 13.44 -6.78
CA GLU A 848 27.38 12.08 -6.69
C GLU A 848 25.85 12.05 -6.80
N THR A 849 25.17 12.96 -6.08
CA THR A 849 23.71 13.07 -6.09
C THR A 849 23.18 13.44 -7.47
N LEU A 850 23.83 14.38 -8.16
CA LEU A 850 23.52 14.70 -9.57
C LEU A 850 23.75 13.50 -10.50
N GLY A 851 24.83 12.76 -10.29
CA GLY A 851 25.11 11.54 -11.06
C GLY A 851 23.98 10.52 -10.95
N LYS A 852 23.46 10.29 -9.74
CA LYS A 852 22.30 9.39 -9.51
C LYS A 852 21.03 9.93 -10.16
N LEU A 853 20.72 11.21 -9.98
CA LEU A 853 19.55 11.85 -10.61
C LEU A 853 19.59 11.69 -12.14
N PHE A 854 20.73 11.95 -12.76
CA PHE A 854 20.88 11.81 -14.21
C PHE A 854 20.88 10.36 -14.68
N GLN A 855 21.45 9.44 -13.90
CA GLN A 855 21.46 8.01 -14.25
C GLN A 855 20.05 7.43 -14.34
N VAL A 856 19.13 7.82 -13.46
CA VAL A 856 17.73 7.35 -13.45
C VAL A 856 16.91 8.01 -14.57
N ASN A 857 17.25 9.26 -14.91
CA ASN A 857 16.54 10.07 -15.89
C ASN A 857 17.15 10.07 -17.28
N LEU A 858 18.21 9.28 -17.51
CA LEU A 858 18.86 9.24 -18.81
C LEU A 858 17.90 8.65 -19.86
N VAL A 859 17.67 9.37 -20.94
CA VAL A 859 16.99 8.84 -22.14
C VAL A 859 17.85 7.70 -22.68
N PRO A 860 17.30 6.50 -22.96
CA PRO A 860 18.11 5.40 -23.47
C PRO A 860 18.92 5.78 -24.72
N TRP A 861 20.16 5.30 -24.83
CA TRP A 861 21.12 5.75 -25.85
C TRP A 861 20.59 5.70 -27.29
N TYR A 862 19.80 4.67 -27.63
CA TYR A 862 19.23 4.50 -28.96
C TYR A 862 18.17 5.56 -29.27
N LYS A 863 17.40 6.01 -28.26
CA LYS A 863 16.48 7.17 -28.38
C LYS A 863 17.26 8.48 -28.51
N ARG A 864 18.42 8.62 -27.84
CA ARG A 864 19.34 9.78 -27.99
C ARG A 864 19.86 9.97 -29.42
N LEU A 865 19.74 8.97 -30.29
CA LEU A 865 20.10 9.07 -31.71
C LEU A 865 19.03 9.75 -32.57
N SER A 866 17.83 10.05 -32.06
CA SER A 866 16.82 10.84 -32.80
C SER A 866 17.33 12.24 -33.18
N VAL A 867 18.37 12.71 -32.49
CA VAL A 867 19.03 14.03 -32.63
C VAL A 867 19.56 14.36 -34.03
N TYR A 868 19.62 13.39 -34.94
CA TYR A 868 19.90 13.71 -36.34
C TYR A 868 18.83 14.61 -36.95
N ASP A 869 17.57 14.44 -36.52
CA ASP A 869 16.45 15.33 -36.79
C ASP A 869 15.23 14.88 -35.95
N ASP A 870 14.99 15.56 -34.82
CA ASP A 870 13.88 15.24 -33.89
C ASP A 870 12.49 15.44 -34.54
N ASN A 871 12.41 16.10 -35.71
CA ASN A 871 11.15 16.25 -36.44
C ASN A 871 10.85 15.08 -37.40
N THR A 872 11.84 14.22 -37.71
CA THR A 872 11.68 13.16 -38.73
C THR A 872 12.06 11.75 -38.27
N CYS A 873 12.88 11.60 -37.22
CA CYS A 873 13.11 10.30 -36.59
C CYS A 873 11.96 9.95 -35.64
N LYS A 874 11.29 8.82 -35.85
CA LYS A 874 10.14 8.41 -35.03
C LYS A 874 10.48 7.29 -34.06
N ASN A 875 10.09 7.43 -32.80
CA ASN A 875 10.16 6.37 -31.79
C ASN A 875 8.85 5.58 -31.80
N TYR A 876 8.91 4.25 -31.81
CA TYR A 876 7.75 3.37 -31.79
C TYR A 876 7.79 2.40 -30.62
N HIS A 877 6.60 2.04 -30.13
CA HIS A 877 6.37 1.10 -29.04
C HIS A 877 5.47 -0.03 -29.57
N ASN A 878 6.09 -1.13 -30.03
CA ASN A 878 5.38 -2.25 -30.63
C ASN A 878 5.16 -3.38 -29.60
N TYR A 879 4.13 -3.24 -28.76
CA TYR A 879 3.70 -4.23 -27.78
C TYR A 879 2.38 -4.90 -28.21
N TYR A 880 2.00 -6.03 -27.60
CA TYR A 880 0.74 -6.70 -27.91
C TYR A 880 -0.42 -5.72 -27.63
N ASN A 881 -1.42 -5.69 -28.52
CA ASN A 881 -2.63 -4.86 -28.43
C ASN A 881 -2.44 -3.35 -28.63
N ASN A 882 -1.33 -2.88 -29.23
CA ASN A 882 -1.18 -1.45 -29.55
C ASN A 882 -1.69 -1.16 -30.97
N ASP A 883 -2.92 -0.67 -31.09
CA ASP A 883 -3.60 -0.33 -32.36
C ASP A 883 -3.08 0.99 -32.98
N ASN A 884 -1.78 1.04 -33.21
CA ASN A 884 -1.14 2.17 -33.86
C ASN A 884 -1.17 1.99 -35.39
N GLU A 885 -1.98 2.80 -36.08
CA GLU A 885 -2.12 2.77 -37.55
C GLU A 885 -0.77 2.88 -38.28
N GLU A 886 0.18 3.65 -37.73
CA GLU A 886 1.51 3.79 -38.33
C GLU A 886 2.34 2.51 -38.18
N ILE A 887 2.28 1.83 -37.02
CA ILE A 887 2.94 0.54 -36.81
C ILE A 887 2.33 -0.50 -37.76
N SER A 888 1.00 -0.57 -37.84
CA SER A 888 0.27 -1.42 -38.79
C SER A 888 0.64 -1.16 -40.26
N ALA A 889 0.95 0.09 -40.62
CA ALA A 889 1.46 0.43 -41.95
C ALA A 889 2.91 0.00 -42.17
N LEU A 890 3.76 0.09 -41.13
CA LEU A 890 5.16 -0.35 -41.16
C LEU A 890 5.28 -1.88 -41.25
N GLU A 891 4.40 -2.65 -40.59
CA GLU A 891 4.36 -4.11 -40.67
C GLU A 891 4.13 -4.65 -42.09
N LYS A 892 3.46 -3.87 -42.94
CA LYS A 892 3.20 -4.21 -44.34
C LYS A 892 4.42 -4.02 -45.24
N LEU A 893 5.47 -3.35 -44.77
CA LEU A 893 6.67 -3.07 -45.55
C LEU A 893 7.66 -4.24 -45.48
N PRO A 894 8.31 -4.63 -46.59
CA PRO A 894 9.37 -5.62 -46.58
C PRO A 894 10.56 -5.15 -45.75
N ILE A 895 11.08 -6.03 -44.90
CA ILE A 895 12.22 -5.76 -44.01
C ILE A 895 13.48 -6.45 -44.52
N SER A 896 14.61 -5.75 -44.49
CA SER A 896 15.91 -6.23 -44.95
C SER A 896 17.04 -5.85 -44.00
N PHE A 897 18.17 -6.54 -44.06
CA PHE A 897 19.35 -6.23 -43.23
C PHE A 897 20.35 -5.38 -43.99
N HIS A 898 20.89 -4.35 -43.34
CA HIS A 898 22.05 -3.64 -43.87
C HIS A 898 23.31 -4.52 -43.76
N PRO A 899 24.19 -4.59 -44.78
CA PRO A 899 25.41 -5.42 -44.73
C PRO A 899 26.35 -5.10 -43.56
N ASN A 900 26.32 -3.84 -43.11
CA ASN A 900 27.17 -3.33 -42.03
C ASN A 900 26.41 -3.15 -40.71
N ALA A 901 25.20 -3.75 -40.58
CA ALA A 901 24.39 -3.67 -39.37
C ALA A 901 25.17 -4.16 -38.14
N VAL A 902 24.93 -3.50 -37.01
CA VAL A 902 25.58 -3.81 -35.74
C VAL A 902 24.82 -4.94 -35.05
N THR A 903 25.49 -6.07 -34.83
CA THR A 903 24.86 -7.33 -34.36
C THR A 903 25.59 -7.97 -33.19
N ASN A 904 26.63 -7.29 -32.68
CA ASN A 904 27.52 -7.79 -31.63
C ASN A 904 27.29 -7.10 -30.28
N LEU A 905 26.27 -6.24 -30.18
CA LEU A 905 25.88 -5.53 -28.96
C LEU A 905 24.61 -6.16 -28.39
N SER A 906 24.56 -6.33 -27.07
CA SER A 906 23.30 -6.70 -26.40
C SER A 906 22.37 -5.49 -26.41
N THR A 907 21.15 -5.67 -26.87
CA THR A 907 20.10 -4.64 -26.92
C THR A 907 18.88 -5.01 -26.08
N LYS A 908 18.95 -6.12 -25.31
CA LYS A 908 17.88 -6.55 -24.40
C LYS A 908 17.57 -5.48 -23.36
N ILE A 909 16.32 -5.03 -23.37
CA ILE A 909 15.67 -4.28 -22.29
C ILE A 909 14.44 -5.11 -21.96
N ASN A 910 14.33 -5.58 -20.72
CA ASN A 910 13.21 -6.37 -20.20
C ASN A 910 12.85 -7.62 -21.04
N ASP A 911 13.83 -8.35 -21.60
CA ASP A 911 13.64 -9.59 -22.39
C ASP A 911 12.85 -9.50 -23.72
N TYR A 912 12.33 -8.33 -24.11
CA TYR A 912 11.44 -8.19 -25.29
C TYR A 912 12.07 -7.55 -26.54
N ASN A 913 13.07 -6.66 -26.41
CA ASN A 913 13.60 -5.88 -27.54
C ASN A 913 14.63 -6.65 -28.39
N GLN A 914 14.26 -7.04 -29.61
CA GLN A 914 15.15 -7.77 -30.54
C GLN A 914 15.89 -6.86 -31.53
N VAL A 915 15.31 -5.71 -31.89
CA VAL A 915 15.85 -4.72 -32.84
C VAL A 915 15.53 -3.33 -32.28
N GLN A 916 16.53 -2.45 -32.23
CA GLN A 916 16.36 -1.10 -31.68
C GLN A 916 16.39 -0.01 -32.75
N LEU A 917 17.05 -0.22 -33.89
CA LEU A 917 17.27 0.83 -34.90
C LEU A 917 16.97 0.34 -36.32
N LEU A 918 16.05 1.03 -36.99
CA LEU A 918 15.55 0.77 -38.33
C LEU A 918 15.68 2.03 -39.19
N GLN A 919 15.81 1.87 -40.50
CA GLN A 919 15.75 2.99 -41.44
C GLN A 919 14.77 2.69 -42.58
N LYS A 920 13.90 3.64 -42.91
CA LYS A 920 13.05 3.60 -44.09
C LYS A 920 13.86 3.97 -45.33
N LYS A 921 13.83 3.15 -46.38
CA LYS A 921 14.48 3.41 -47.68
C LYS A 921 13.51 3.05 -48.80
N GLY A 922 12.79 4.02 -49.36
CA GLY A 922 11.65 3.76 -50.25
C GLY A 922 10.55 2.94 -49.55
N GLU A 923 10.03 1.91 -50.21
CA GLU A 923 8.99 1.01 -49.69
C GLU A 923 9.56 -0.20 -48.92
N LYS A 924 10.66 -0.02 -48.17
CA LYS A 924 11.24 -1.08 -47.33
C LYS A 924 11.83 -0.53 -46.04
N LEU A 925 11.91 -1.40 -45.04
CA LEU A 925 12.61 -1.15 -43.79
C LEU A 925 13.98 -1.85 -43.81
N VAL A 926 14.99 -1.17 -43.31
CA VAL A 926 16.36 -1.65 -43.24
C VAL A 926 16.80 -1.70 -41.78
N ILE A 927 17.10 -2.90 -41.27
CA ILE A 927 17.62 -3.09 -39.92
C ILE A 927 19.07 -2.64 -39.87
N LEU A 928 19.37 -1.72 -38.94
CA LEU A 928 20.71 -1.18 -38.69
C LEU A 928 21.35 -1.77 -37.42
N GLN A 929 20.54 -2.20 -36.45
CA GLN A 929 21.00 -2.84 -35.22
C GLN A 929 20.09 -4.01 -34.82
N LEU A 930 20.72 -5.14 -34.46
CA LEU A 930 20.05 -6.36 -34.00
C LEU A 930 20.73 -6.82 -32.69
N ASP A 931 19.95 -7.35 -31.77
CA ASP A 931 20.47 -7.92 -30.53
C ASP A 931 21.49 -9.03 -30.78
N LYS A 932 22.56 -9.05 -29.96
CA LYS A 932 23.62 -10.05 -30.06
C LYS A 932 23.12 -11.47 -29.80
N GLU A 933 22.37 -11.71 -28.73
CA GLU A 933 21.88 -13.07 -28.46
C GLU A 933 20.95 -13.52 -29.58
N TYR A 934 20.09 -12.63 -30.07
CA TYR A 934 19.24 -12.93 -31.21
C TYR A 934 20.03 -13.23 -32.48
N ASN A 935 21.11 -12.49 -32.74
CA ASN A 935 22.01 -12.75 -33.86
C ASN A 935 22.83 -14.04 -33.70
N ASP A 936 23.22 -14.40 -32.48
CA ASP A 936 24.03 -15.58 -32.18
C ASP A 936 23.16 -16.86 -32.23
N HIS A 937 21.86 -16.78 -31.90
CA HIS A 937 20.90 -17.90 -31.91
C HIS A 937 20.03 -17.97 -33.18
N ARG A 938 20.35 -17.15 -34.20
CA ARG A 938 19.61 -16.93 -35.47
C ARG A 938 19.20 -18.15 -36.31
N PHE A 939 19.51 -19.38 -35.89
CA PHE A 939 19.38 -20.57 -36.74
C PHE A 939 18.63 -21.75 -36.14
N GLU A 940 18.35 -21.79 -34.84
CA GLU A 940 17.72 -22.99 -34.24
C GLU A 940 16.24 -22.81 -33.84
N ASP A 941 15.79 -21.61 -33.39
CA ASP A 941 14.43 -21.46 -32.83
C ASP A 941 13.50 -20.43 -33.49
N SER A 942 13.98 -19.43 -34.25
CA SER A 942 13.12 -18.40 -34.85
C SER A 942 12.96 -18.57 -36.36
N GLN A 943 11.73 -18.70 -36.86
CA GLN A 943 11.39 -18.88 -38.29
C GLN A 943 11.66 -17.64 -39.17
N ILE A 944 12.69 -16.84 -38.85
CA ILE A 944 13.04 -15.64 -39.61
C ILE A 944 13.97 -16.04 -40.77
N THR A 945 13.42 -15.99 -41.98
CA THR A 945 14.20 -16.07 -43.24
C THR A 945 14.31 -14.67 -43.85
N PRO A 946 15.22 -14.41 -44.81
CA PRO A 946 15.21 -13.18 -45.61
C PRO A 946 13.86 -12.87 -46.29
N GLU A 947 12.93 -13.83 -46.29
CA GLU A 947 11.61 -13.79 -46.92
C GLU A 947 10.46 -13.64 -45.87
N LYS A 948 10.75 -13.70 -44.56
CA LYS A 948 9.80 -13.56 -43.44
C LYS A 948 10.44 -12.86 -42.23
N VAL A 949 10.79 -11.59 -42.37
CA VAL A 949 11.16 -10.74 -41.23
C VAL A 949 9.93 -9.88 -40.92
N SER A 950 9.22 -10.19 -39.84
CA SER A 950 8.14 -9.33 -39.32
C SER A 950 8.76 -8.15 -38.56
N LEU A 951 7.96 -7.09 -38.36
CA LEU A 951 8.38 -5.97 -37.52
C LEU A 951 8.71 -6.51 -36.11
N PRO A 952 9.85 -6.14 -35.54
CA PRO A 952 10.31 -6.65 -34.25
C PRO A 952 9.42 -6.13 -33.11
N PHE A 953 9.19 -7.00 -32.12
CA PHE A 953 8.47 -6.67 -30.89
C PHE A 953 9.33 -5.76 -29.99
N GLY A 954 8.70 -4.78 -29.34
CA GLY A 954 9.33 -3.85 -28.40
C GLY A 954 9.54 -2.41 -28.91
N GLN A 955 10.48 -1.68 -28.29
CA GLN A 955 10.78 -0.28 -28.60
C GLN A 955 11.89 -0.13 -29.65
N PHE A 956 11.65 0.71 -30.66
CA PHE A 956 12.65 1.00 -31.71
C PHE A 956 12.56 2.43 -32.26
N VAL A 957 13.66 2.90 -32.87
CA VAL A 957 13.73 4.17 -33.61
C VAL A 957 13.74 3.89 -35.11
N LEU A 958 12.88 4.59 -35.84
CA LEU A 958 12.82 4.59 -37.29
C LEU A 958 13.46 5.86 -37.85
N PHE A 959 14.59 5.70 -38.53
CA PHE A 959 15.25 6.77 -39.27
C PHE A 959 14.61 6.99 -40.65
N PRO A 960 14.46 8.25 -41.08
CA PRO A 960 14.06 8.60 -42.43
C PRO A 960 15.16 8.30 -43.48
N GLU A 961 14.80 8.35 -44.76
CA GLU A 961 15.70 7.99 -45.87
C GLU A 961 16.80 9.03 -46.08
N GLU A 962 16.50 10.28 -45.75
CA GLU A 962 17.31 11.49 -45.91
C GLU A 962 18.59 11.45 -45.07
N ILE A 963 18.58 10.71 -43.95
CA ILE A 963 19.76 10.56 -43.10
C ILE A 963 20.70 9.52 -43.71
N ASP A 964 21.98 9.88 -43.81
CA ASP A 964 23.01 8.99 -44.32
C ASP A 964 23.20 7.76 -43.40
N THR A 965 23.12 6.57 -43.99
CA THR A 965 23.20 5.30 -43.26
C THR A 965 24.56 5.08 -42.60
N ASP A 966 25.65 5.51 -43.25
CA ASP A 966 27.01 5.38 -42.69
C ASP A 966 27.21 6.29 -41.47
N THR A 967 26.53 7.44 -41.45
CA THR A 967 26.49 8.35 -40.29
C THR A 967 25.81 7.69 -39.09
N ILE A 968 24.65 7.03 -39.27
CA ILE A 968 23.94 6.31 -38.21
C ILE A 968 24.79 5.15 -37.68
N LEU A 969 25.33 4.32 -38.58
CA LEU A 969 26.17 3.17 -38.19
C LEU A 969 27.45 3.59 -37.47
N SER A 970 28.01 4.75 -37.82
CA SER A 970 29.18 5.31 -37.15
C SER A 970 28.85 5.76 -35.72
N ALA A 971 27.67 6.33 -35.47
CA ALA A 971 27.26 6.69 -34.11
C ALA A 971 26.98 5.46 -33.25
N ILE A 972 26.36 4.40 -33.78
CA ILE A 972 26.18 3.13 -33.04
C ILE A 972 27.54 2.57 -32.61
N ARG A 973 28.54 2.61 -33.49
CA ARG A 973 29.89 2.08 -33.20
C ARG A 973 30.69 2.94 -32.23
N ASN A 974 30.37 4.23 -32.14
CA ASN A 974 31.02 5.21 -31.28
C ASN A 974 30.10 5.64 -30.12
N GLN A 975 29.13 4.80 -29.74
CA GLN A 975 28.21 5.11 -28.64
C GLN A 975 28.98 5.32 -27.35
N THR A 976 28.60 6.36 -26.61
CA THR A 976 29.06 6.57 -25.24
C THR A 976 28.37 5.60 -24.29
N THR A 977 29.06 5.25 -23.22
CA THR A 977 28.45 4.53 -22.11
C THR A 977 27.59 5.48 -21.28
N ASP A 978 26.56 4.97 -20.60
CA ASP A 978 25.71 5.81 -19.75
C ASP A 978 26.54 6.52 -18.65
N ALA A 979 27.61 5.90 -18.15
CA ALA A 979 28.52 6.52 -17.19
C ALA A 979 29.28 7.73 -17.77
N GLU A 980 29.71 7.67 -19.03
CA GLU A 980 30.37 8.80 -19.71
C GLU A 980 29.38 9.95 -19.96
N ASP A 981 28.14 9.60 -20.32
CA ASP A 981 27.08 10.56 -20.58
C ASP A 981 26.62 11.27 -19.29
N VAL A 982 26.52 10.54 -18.18
CA VAL A 982 26.23 11.11 -16.86
C VAL A 982 27.38 12.05 -16.42
N GLU A 983 28.64 11.64 -16.56
CA GLU A 983 29.78 12.48 -16.19
C GLU A 983 29.83 13.77 -17.05
N LEU A 984 29.47 13.68 -18.33
CA LEU A 984 29.32 14.84 -19.21
C LEU A 984 28.23 15.79 -18.71
N LEU A 985 27.03 15.28 -18.42
CA LEU A 985 25.91 16.08 -17.89
C LEU A 985 26.26 16.76 -16.58
N VAL A 986 26.86 16.03 -15.64
CA VAL A 986 27.30 16.58 -14.35
C VAL A 986 28.32 17.69 -14.55
N THR A 987 29.32 17.48 -15.40
CA THR A 987 30.35 18.49 -15.70
C THR A 987 29.72 19.74 -16.34
N LYS A 988 28.84 19.56 -17.33
CA LYS A 988 28.17 20.68 -18.01
C LYS A 988 27.20 21.44 -17.10
N LEU A 989 26.51 20.75 -16.20
CA LEU A 989 25.70 21.41 -15.20
C LEU A 989 26.57 22.25 -14.25
N GLN A 990 27.71 21.74 -13.80
CA GLN A 990 28.64 22.51 -12.97
C GLN A 990 29.18 23.76 -13.69
N GLU A 991 29.55 23.64 -14.97
CA GLU A 991 29.94 24.77 -15.81
C GLU A 991 28.80 25.80 -15.94
N TYR A 992 27.55 25.34 -16.17
CA TYR A 992 26.37 26.20 -16.23
C TYR A 992 26.10 26.95 -14.91
N LEU A 993 26.21 26.25 -13.78
CA LEU A 993 26.08 26.85 -12.44
C LEU A 993 27.20 27.86 -12.15
N ASN A 994 28.35 27.77 -12.82
CA ASN A 994 29.45 28.72 -12.70
C ASN A 994 29.42 29.82 -13.79
N ASP A 995 28.34 29.91 -14.57
CA ASP A 995 28.19 30.85 -15.70
C ASP A 995 29.20 30.66 -16.84
N GLU A 996 29.73 29.44 -17.02
CA GLU A 996 30.66 29.09 -18.09
C GLU A 996 29.92 28.55 -19.34
N VAL A 997 28.68 28.07 -19.18
CA VAL A 997 27.80 27.56 -20.22
C VAL A 997 26.50 28.36 -20.23
N SER A 998 25.95 28.64 -21.42
CA SER A 998 24.69 29.39 -21.53
C SER A 998 23.48 28.53 -21.18
N TYR A 999 22.39 29.17 -20.74
CA TYR A 999 21.11 28.49 -20.49
C TYR A 999 20.60 27.71 -21.72
N ALA A 1000 20.72 28.28 -22.92
CA ALA A 1000 20.28 27.65 -24.16
C ALA A 1000 21.06 26.37 -24.47
N ASP A 1001 22.39 26.39 -24.26
CA ASP A 1001 23.24 25.22 -24.49
C ASP A 1001 22.94 24.10 -23.48
N MET A 1002 22.75 24.44 -22.20
CA MET A 1002 22.43 23.47 -21.16
C MET A 1002 21.03 22.86 -21.36
N THR A 1003 20.04 23.68 -21.69
CA THR A 1003 18.67 23.23 -21.98
C THR A 1003 18.64 22.27 -23.17
N SER A 1004 19.37 22.60 -24.24
CA SER A 1004 19.52 21.72 -25.41
C SER A 1004 20.13 20.37 -25.04
N LEU A 1005 21.13 20.36 -24.14
CA LEU A 1005 21.74 19.14 -23.62
C LEU A 1005 20.76 18.31 -22.76
N CYS A 1006 20.04 18.95 -21.84
CA CYS A 1006 19.03 18.28 -21.00
C CYS A 1006 17.92 17.65 -21.85
N ASN A 1007 17.32 18.40 -22.78
CA ASN A 1007 16.26 17.89 -23.66
C ASN A 1007 16.72 16.68 -24.49
N LYS A 1008 18.01 16.64 -24.85
CA LYS A 1008 18.59 15.54 -25.60
C LYS A 1008 18.88 14.30 -24.75
N MET A 1009 19.30 14.47 -23.50
CA MET A 1009 19.87 13.39 -22.70
C MET A 1009 18.98 12.94 -21.54
N LEU A 1010 18.08 13.79 -21.06
CA LEU A 1010 17.21 13.53 -19.93
C LEU A 1010 15.76 13.40 -20.39
N LYS A 1011 15.04 12.47 -19.77
CA LYS A 1011 13.61 12.27 -19.99
C LYS A 1011 12.87 13.56 -19.66
N LYS A 1012 11.83 13.87 -20.42
CA LYS A 1012 10.96 15.02 -20.16
C LYS A 1012 9.64 14.56 -19.53
N GLU A 1013 9.03 13.56 -20.15
CA GLU A 1013 7.95 12.74 -19.61
C GLU A 1013 8.56 11.67 -18.67
N ASP A 1014 7.89 11.35 -17.56
CA ASP A 1014 8.37 10.43 -16.53
C ASP A 1014 9.72 10.82 -15.90
N PHE A 1015 9.98 12.12 -15.73
CA PHE A 1015 11.18 12.58 -15.05
C PHE A 1015 11.09 12.22 -13.56
N ASN A 1016 11.84 11.20 -13.15
CA ASN A 1016 11.83 10.69 -11.80
C ASN A 1016 12.77 11.48 -10.89
N VAL A 1017 12.18 12.29 -10.03
CA VAL A 1017 12.89 13.14 -9.07
C VAL A 1017 13.24 12.40 -7.78
N TYR A 1018 12.46 11.38 -7.43
CA TYR A 1018 12.49 10.79 -6.09
C TYR A 1018 13.14 9.40 -6.13
N ASP A 1019 14.22 9.26 -5.39
CA ASP A 1019 14.69 7.94 -5.01
C ASP A 1019 13.71 7.37 -3.97
N ARG A 1020 13.24 6.13 -4.17
CA ARG A 1020 12.41 5.41 -3.18
C ARG A 1020 13.23 5.07 -1.92
N ASN A 1021 14.55 5.30 -1.93
CA ASN A 1021 15.43 5.05 -0.82
C ASN A 1021 15.56 6.27 0.14
N TYR A 1022 14.91 6.17 1.30
CA TYR A 1022 14.98 7.18 2.37
C TYR A 1022 16.38 7.37 3.01
N SER A 1023 17.34 6.47 2.77
CA SER A 1023 18.71 6.59 3.31
C SER A 1023 19.69 7.35 2.39
N ALA A 1024 19.29 7.59 1.14
CA ALA A 1024 20.10 8.26 0.13
C ALA A 1024 20.07 9.79 0.26
N MET A 1025 21.14 10.44 -0.21
CA MET A 1025 21.16 11.90 -0.35
C MET A 1025 20.14 12.33 -1.40
N THR A 1026 19.39 13.38 -1.10
CA THR A 1026 18.43 13.94 -2.05
C THR A 1026 18.94 15.26 -2.61
N ILE A 1027 18.55 15.60 -3.84
CA ILE A 1027 19.00 16.83 -4.48
C ILE A 1027 18.48 18.08 -3.74
N GLN A 1028 17.32 17.98 -3.09
CA GLN A 1028 16.71 19.03 -2.27
C GLN A 1028 17.59 19.46 -1.10
N GLN A 1029 18.37 18.54 -0.50
CA GLN A 1029 19.33 18.89 0.56
C GLN A 1029 20.42 19.87 0.08
N PHE A 1030 20.68 19.93 -1.23
CA PHE A 1030 21.72 20.78 -1.79
C PHE A 1030 21.19 22.07 -2.43
N ILE A 1031 20.05 22.01 -3.15
CA ILE A 1031 19.52 23.15 -3.94
C ILE A 1031 19.41 24.41 -3.08
N TRP A 1032 18.79 24.30 -1.90
CA TRP A 1032 18.55 25.41 -0.96
C TRP A 1032 19.80 25.83 -0.16
N MET A 1033 20.91 25.09 -0.31
CA MET A 1033 22.21 25.42 0.27
C MET A 1033 23.16 26.08 -0.72
N LEU A 1034 22.79 26.15 -2.01
CA LEU A 1034 23.54 26.88 -3.03
C LEU A 1034 23.50 28.40 -2.76
N SER A 1035 24.48 29.13 -3.29
CA SER A 1035 24.36 30.58 -3.37
C SER A 1035 23.19 30.97 -4.28
N GLU A 1036 22.50 32.05 -3.97
CA GLU A 1036 21.31 32.55 -4.68
C GLU A 1036 21.44 32.49 -6.22
N GLU A 1037 22.55 32.96 -6.80
CA GLU A 1037 22.77 32.91 -8.26
C GLU A 1037 22.75 31.47 -8.82
N LYS A 1038 23.40 30.53 -8.13
CA LYS A 1038 23.46 29.12 -8.56
C LYS A 1038 22.14 28.42 -8.36
N GLN A 1039 21.46 28.72 -7.25
CA GLN A 1039 20.13 28.23 -6.95
C GLN A 1039 19.14 28.66 -8.03
N HIS A 1040 19.10 29.95 -8.39
CA HIS A 1040 18.24 30.49 -9.44
C HIS A 1040 18.50 29.83 -10.80
N ARG A 1041 19.77 29.62 -11.17
CA ARG A 1041 20.14 28.88 -12.39
C ARG A 1041 19.65 27.44 -12.35
N PHE A 1042 19.84 26.74 -11.24
CA PHE A 1042 19.40 25.36 -11.07
C PHE A 1042 17.87 25.24 -11.22
N ILE A 1043 17.13 26.07 -10.48
CA ILE A 1043 15.66 26.10 -10.52
C ILE A 1043 15.19 26.42 -11.93
N LYS A 1044 15.73 27.48 -12.56
CA LYS A 1044 15.36 27.87 -13.92
C LYS A 1044 15.54 26.75 -14.94
N LEU A 1045 16.59 25.95 -14.82
CA LEU A 1045 16.85 24.82 -15.72
C LEU A 1045 15.86 23.67 -15.51
N PHE A 1046 15.72 23.17 -14.28
CA PHE A 1046 14.94 21.94 -14.04
C PHE A 1046 13.43 22.20 -13.98
N ALA A 1047 12.98 23.31 -13.41
CA ALA A 1047 11.57 23.65 -13.42
C ALA A 1047 11.04 23.94 -14.83
N ASN A 1048 11.85 24.45 -15.76
CA ASN A 1048 11.44 24.55 -17.17
C ASN A 1048 11.66 23.26 -17.98
N HIS A 1049 12.40 22.29 -17.45
CA HIS A 1049 12.61 21.01 -18.12
C HIS A 1049 11.34 20.16 -18.09
N SER A 1050 10.73 19.97 -16.92
CA SER A 1050 9.51 19.15 -16.72
C SER A 1050 8.65 19.63 -15.55
N LEU A 1051 7.39 19.19 -15.50
CA LEU A 1051 6.48 19.44 -14.38
C LEU A 1051 7.05 18.86 -13.08
N GLU A 1052 7.53 17.62 -13.13
CA GLU A 1052 8.16 16.95 -11.99
C GLU A 1052 9.42 17.69 -11.55
N GLY A 1053 10.16 18.32 -12.47
CA GLY A 1053 11.29 19.19 -12.15
C GLY A 1053 10.89 20.41 -11.31
N THR A 1054 9.65 20.86 -11.43
CA THR A 1054 9.07 21.92 -10.60
C THR A 1054 8.55 21.34 -9.27
N GLN A 1055 7.82 20.22 -9.29
CA GLN A 1055 7.37 19.51 -8.08
C GLN A 1055 8.54 19.03 -7.19
N MET A 1056 9.72 18.81 -7.76
CA MET A 1056 10.96 18.59 -7.02
C MET A 1056 11.21 19.63 -5.92
N LEU A 1057 10.76 20.87 -6.16
CA LEU A 1057 10.99 22.02 -5.30
C LEU A 1057 9.97 22.16 -4.19
N THR A 1058 8.78 21.56 -4.29
CA THR A 1058 7.68 21.71 -3.32
C THR A 1058 7.87 20.82 -2.09
N ARG A 1059 8.44 19.62 -2.29
CA ARG A 1059 8.70 18.68 -1.18
C ARG A 1059 9.67 19.27 -0.16
N ASP A 1060 9.26 19.26 1.10
CA ASP A 1060 10.00 19.82 2.24
C ASP A 1060 10.37 21.31 2.07
N PHE A 1061 9.66 22.03 1.19
CA PHE A 1061 9.98 23.42 0.87
C PHE A 1061 9.86 24.34 2.09
N THR A 1062 8.81 24.19 2.90
CA THR A 1062 8.62 24.95 4.15
C THR A 1062 9.83 24.82 5.07
N LYS A 1063 10.40 23.61 5.20
CA LYS A 1063 11.62 23.39 5.97
C LYS A 1063 12.82 24.11 5.35
N ALA A 1064 12.97 24.09 4.04
CA ALA A 1064 14.03 24.83 3.35
C ALA A 1064 13.88 26.36 3.52
N PHE A 1065 12.67 26.88 3.42
CA PHE A 1065 12.35 28.28 3.68
C PHE A 1065 12.71 28.68 5.12
N LEU A 1066 12.30 27.88 6.11
CA LEU A 1066 12.64 28.13 7.51
C LEU A 1066 14.15 28.09 7.75
N ARG A 1067 14.90 27.23 7.06
CA ARG A 1067 16.38 27.26 7.09
C ARG A 1067 16.96 28.57 6.55
N MET A 1068 16.34 29.16 5.53
CA MET A 1068 16.72 30.51 5.07
C MET A 1068 16.45 31.55 6.17
N LYS A 1069 15.30 31.47 6.84
CA LYS A 1069 14.95 32.32 8.00
C LYS A 1069 15.91 32.17 9.18
N VAL A 1070 16.47 30.97 9.38
CA VAL A 1070 17.54 30.76 10.37
C VAL A 1070 18.81 31.51 9.99
N ARG A 1071 19.23 31.51 8.71
CA ARG A 1071 20.39 32.30 8.26
C ARG A 1071 20.16 33.81 8.41
N GLU A 1072 18.92 34.25 8.22
CA GLU A 1072 18.49 35.64 8.41
C GLU A 1072 18.37 36.03 9.89
N LYS A 1073 18.49 35.06 10.81
CA LYS A 1073 18.34 35.22 12.27
C LYS A 1073 16.92 35.62 12.70
N GLU A 1074 15.92 35.29 11.88
CA GLU A 1074 14.50 35.50 12.17
C GLU A 1074 13.87 34.30 12.90
N VAL A 1075 14.41 33.11 12.66
CA VAL A 1075 14.00 31.84 13.27
C VAL A 1075 15.25 31.17 13.87
N SER A 1076 15.11 30.40 14.95
CA SER A 1076 16.20 29.56 15.45
C SER A 1076 16.09 28.12 14.91
N LEU A 1077 17.19 27.37 14.88
CA LEU A 1077 17.20 25.99 14.38
C LEU A 1077 16.17 25.09 15.11
N GLU A 1078 15.96 25.33 16.41
CA GLU A 1078 15.05 24.58 17.30
C GLU A 1078 13.57 24.82 17.00
N GLU A 1079 13.26 25.98 16.43
CA GLU A 1079 11.90 26.41 16.10
C GLU A 1079 11.44 25.89 14.73
N ILE A 1080 12.35 25.36 13.88
CA ILE A 1080 12.00 24.95 12.51
C ILE A 1080 10.82 23.98 12.49
N ARG A 1081 10.77 23.02 13.41
CA ARG A 1081 9.70 22.01 13.40
C ARG A 1081 8.35 22.53 13.88
N GLU A 1082 8.35 23.35 14.93
CA GLU A 1082 7.11 23.97 15.42
C GLU A 1082 6.55 24.92 14.36
N LYS A 1083 7.41 25.77 13.81
CA LYS A 1083 7.03 26.75 12.78
C LYS A 1083 6.70 26.10 11.44
N SER A 1084 7.23 24.92 11.11
CA SER A 1084 6.87 24.26 9.86
C SER A 1084 5.42 23.76 9.84
N GLU A 1085 4.80 23.63 11.01
CA GLU A 1085 3.39 23.22 11.14
C GLU A 1085 2.42 24.39 11.25
N GLU A 1086 2.91 25.59 11.55
CA GLU A 1086 2.12 26.82 11.60
C GLU A 1086 1.74 27.29 10.19
N ASP A 1087 0.43 27.49 9.96
CA ASP A 1087 -0.12 27.90 8.66
C ASP A 1087 0.50 29.20 8.13
N GLU A 1088 0.81 30.16 9.01
CA GLU A 1088 1.48 31.43 8.64
C GLU A 1088 2.80 31.19 7.90
N TYR A 1089 3.62 30.23 8.35
CA TYR A 1089 4.91 29.93 7.72
C TYR A 1089 4.77 29.04 6.49
N LYS A 1090 3.78 28.13 6.47
CA LYS A 1090 3.45 27.34 5.27
C LYS A 1090 3.04 28.28 4.13
N GLU A 1091 2.12 29.20 4.41
CA GLU A 1091 1.64 30.19 3.45
C GLU A 1091 2.75 31.16 3.01
N ALA A 1092 3.54 31.69 3.95
CA ALA A 1092 4.67 32.57 3.62
C ALA A 1092 5.75 31.86 2.78
N ALA A 1093 6.02 30.59 3.06
CA ALA A 1093 6.92 29.78 2.23
C ALA A 1093 6.34 29.63 0.83
N PHE A 1094 5.09 29.17 0.70
CA PHE A 1094 4.48 28.95 -0.60
C PHE A 1094 4.39 30.24 -1.44
N THR A 1095 4.04 31.37 -0.81
CA THR A 1095 4.10 32.71 -1.43
C THR A 1095 5.50 33.02 -1.96
N TYR A 1096 6.54 32.74 -1.17
CA TYR A 1096 7.91 32.95 -1.62
C TYR A 1096 8.26 32.06 -2.82
N LEU A 1097 7.80 30.79 -2.83
CA LEU A 1097 8.04 29.86 -3.93
C LEU A 1097 7.40 30.34 -5.24
N LEU A 1098 6.10 30.69 -5.24
CA LEU A 1098 5.41 31.16 -6.46
C LEU A 1098 6.08 32.41 -7.03
N ASN A 1099 6.39 33.39 -6.17
CA ASN A 1099 7.09 34.62 -6.58
C ASN A 1099 8.49 34.33 -7.16
N LEU A 1100 9.21 33.35 -6.59
CA LEU A 1100 10.50 32.94 -7.09
C LEU A 1100 10.37 32.30 -8.48
N LEU A 1101 9.42 31.37 -8.67
CA LEU A 1101 9.17 30.71 -9.95
C LEU A 1101 8.78 31.73 -11.05
N ASP A 1102 7.90 32.67 -10.74
CA ASP A 1102 7.54 33.76 -11.67
C ASP A 1102 8.76 34.61 -12.06
N SER A 1103 9.58 34.99 -11.07
CA SER A 1103 10.77 35.83 -11.31
C SER A 1103 11.82 35.15 -12.19
N LEU A 1104 11.83 33.81 -12.20
CA LEU A 1104 12.74 32.99 -13.00
C LEU A 1104 12.20 32.67 -14.40
N GLU A 1105 10.99 33.14 -14.72
CA GLU A 1105 10.27 32.86 -15.97
C GLU A 1105 10.06 31.34 -16.16
N ILE A 1106 9.60 30.66 -15.11
CA ILE A 1106 9.17 29.26 -15.23
C ILE A 1106 7.86 29.18 -16.03
N ASN A 1107 7.66 28.08 -16.77
CA ASN A 1107 6.44 27.83 -17.52
C ASN A 1107 5.20 27.99 -16.60
N PRO A 1108 4.30 28.95 -16.89
CA PRO A 1108 3.13 29.22 -16.06
C PRO A 1108 2.23 28.00 -15.86
N LEU A 1109 2.23 27.04 -16.80
CA LEU A 1109 1.45 25.81 -16.67
C LEU A 1109 1.91 24.95 -15.49
N TYR A 1110 3.22 24.86 -15.27
CA TYR A 1110 3.77 24.09 -14.16
C TYR A 1110 3.61 24.81 -12.82
N ILE A 1111 3.62 26.15 -12.83
CA ILE A 1111 3.32 26.94 -11.62
C ILE A 1111 1.85 26.76 -11.24
N ALA A 1112 0.96 26.83 -12.23
CA ALA A 1112 -0.47 26.65 -12.04
C ALA A 1112 -0.82 25.24 -11.53
N ASP A 1113 -0.17 24.19 -12.02
CA ASP A 1113 -0.38 22.83 -11.52
C ASP A 1113 -0.03 22.71 -10.02
N ILE A 1114 1.11 23.27 -9.61
CA ILE A 1114 1.52 23.31 -8.19
C ILE A 1114 0.57 24.17 -7.34
N ALA A 1115 0.04 25.27 -7.90
CA ALA A 1115 -0.89 26.14 -7.21
C ALA A 1115 -2.29 25.51 -7.06
N LEU A 1116 -2.70 24.61 -7.96
CA LEU A 1116 -3.95 23.84 -7.82
C LEU A 1116 -3.83 22.80 -6.69
N ASP A 1117 -2.67 22.15 -6.57
CA ASP A 1117 -2.42 21.18 -5.50
C ASP A 1117 -2.45 21.79 -4.07
N ASP A 1118 -2.31 23.12 -3.93
CA ASP A 1118 -2.32 23.84 -2.64
C ASP A 1118 -3.46 24.87 -2.60
N TYR A 1119 -4.59 24.50 -1.98
CA TYR A 1119 -5.76 25.36 -1.78
C TYR A 1119 -5.50 26.45 -0.72
N SER A 1120 -4.71 27.46 -1.07
CA SER A 1120 -4.37 28.58 -0.21
C SER A 1120 -4.72 29.94 -0.83
N ASP A 1121 -4.91 30.96 0.02
CA ASP A 1121 -5.10 32.35 -0.39
C ASP A 1121 -3.98 32.81 -1.34
N THR A 1122 -2.78 32.27 -1.18
CA THR A 1122 -1.63 32.52 -2.04
C THR A 1122 -1.87 32.05 -3.48
N SER A 1123 -2.37 30.83 -3.67
CA SER A 1123 -2.72 30.26 -4.99
C SER A 1123 -3.80 31.09 -5.67
N ILE A 1124 -4.88 31.41 -4.94
CA ILE A 1124 -5.98 32.24 -5.42
C ILE A 1124 -5.47 33.59 -5.93
N ASN A 1125 -4.65 34.27 -5.13
CA ASN A 1125 -4.08 35.57 -5.48
C ASN A 1125 -3.16 35.49 -6.71
N TRP A 1126 -2.40 34.41 -6.86
CA TRP A 1126 -1.54 34.19 -8.02
C TRP A 1126 -2.36 34.03 -9.31
N PHE A 1127 -3.41 33.21 -9.30
CA PHE A 1127 -4.31 33.03 -10.44
C PHE A 1127 -5.03 34.32 -10.82
N ILE A 1128 -5.52 35.09 -9.85
CA ILE A 1128 -6.15 36.40 -10.09
C ILE A 1128 -5.15 37.37 -10.73
N ALA A 1129 -3.88 37.36 -10.30
CA ALA A 1129 -2.84 38.24 -10.83
C ALA A 1129 -2.48 37.97 -12.30
N LEU A 1130 -2.74 36.77 -12.84
CA LEU A 1130 -2.58 36.48 -14.28
C LEU A 1130 -3.55 37.30 -15.14
N GLY A 1131 -4.73 37.60 -14.60
CA GLY A 1131 -5.83 38.26 -15.29
C GLY A 1131 -6.64 37.34 -16.20
N ALA A 1132 -7.84 37.79 -16.57
CA ALA A 1132 -8.88 36.97 -17.19
C ALA A 1132 -8.44 36.23 -18.46
N GLU A 1133 -7.87 36.95 -19.44
CA GLU A 1133 -7.49 36.36 -20.74
C GLU A 1133 -6.38 35.30 -20.60
N LYS A 1134 -5.33 35.62 -19.84
CA LYS A 1134 -4.19 34.70 -19.66
C LYS A 1134 -4.56 33.47 -18.85
N LEU A 1135 -5.37 33.65 -17.81
CA LEU A 1135 -5.84 32.54 -16.98
C LEU A 1135 -6.68 31.57 -17.82
N PHE A 1136 -7.61 32.10 -18.61
CA PHE A 1136 -8.43 31.29 -19.51
C PHE A 1136 -7.58 30.54 -20.53
N ASP A 1137 -6.69 31.24 -21.25
CA ASP A 1137 -5.78 30.61 -22.22
C ASP A 1137 -4.90 29.52 -21.59
N LEU A 1138 -4.43 29.74 -20.36
CA LEU A 1138 -3.62 28.76 -19.63
C LEU A 1138 -4.44 27.52 -19.27
N SER A 1139 -5.65 27.72 -18.76
CA SER A 1139 -6.56 26.66 -18.30
C SER A 1139 -6.96 25.67 -19.41
N GLN A 1140 -6.92 26.08 -20.68
CA GLN A 1140 -7.21 25.20 -21.82
C GLN A 1140 -6.20 24.04 -21.97
N ASN A 1141 -5.09 24.06 -21.22
CA ASN A 1141 -4.13 22.95 -21.16
C ASN A 1141 -4.41 21.96 -20.01
N PHE A 1142 -5.42 22.22 -19.19
CA PHE A 1142 -5.87 21.34 -18.11
C PHE A 1142 -7.01 20.43 -18.58
N SER A 1143 -7.30 19.36 -17.83
CA SER A 1143 -8.54 18.59 -17.98
C SER A 1143 -9.76 19.43 -17.58
N VAL A 1144 -10.96 19.00 -17.96
CA VAL A 1144 -12.23 19.62 -17.52
C VAL A 1144 -12.28 19.70 -15.99
N ASP A 1145 -11.94 18.62 -15.30
CA ASP A 1145 -12.02 18.55 -13.84
C ASP A 1145 -11.08 19.55 -13.17
N LYS A 1146 -9.82 19.65 -13.62
CA LYS A 1146 -8.87 20.67 -13.13
C LYS A 1146 -9.33 22.10 -13.44
N ARG A 1147 -10.06 22.33 -14.54
CA ARG A 1147 -10.68 23.65 -14.81
C ARG A 1147 -11.83 23.94 -13.85
N VAL A 1148 -12.63 22.95 -13.49
CA VAL A 1148 -13.70 23.10 -12.48
C VAL A 1148 -13.10 23.36 -11.10
N GLU A 1149 -12.07 22.59 -10.72
CA GLU A 1149 -11.29 22.76 -9.49
C GLU A 1149 -10.74 24.19 -9.36
N LEU A 1150 -10.16 24.72 -10.43
CA LEU A 1150 -9.71 26.11 -10.52
C LEU A 1150 -10.85 27.11 -10.28
N ILE A 1151 -12.03 26.87 -10.86
CA ILE A 1151 -13.20 27.75 -10.70
C ILE A 1151 -13.69 27.73 -9.25
N GLU A 1152 -13.75 26.56 -8.63
CA GLU A 1152 -14.16 26.37 -7.24
C GLU A 1152 -13.19 27.04 -6.27
N MET A 1153 -11.89 26.81 -6.44
CA MET A 1153 -10.83 27.49 -5.68
C MET A 1153 -10.97 29.02 -5.78
N LEU A 1154 -11.21 29.53 -7.00
CA LEU A 1154 -11.37 30.97 -7.22
C LEU A 1154 -12.70 31.52 -6.67
N SER A 1155 -13.72 30.68 -6.47
CA SER A 1155 -15.03 31.11 -5.97
C SER A 1155 -14.99 31.70 -4.55
N GLU A 1156 -13.94 31.38 -3.79
CA GLU A 1156 -13.72 31.88 -2.43
C GLU A 1156 -13.35 33.37 -2.38
N SER A 1157 -12.95 33.97 -3.52
CA SER A 1157 -12.54 35.37 -3.60
C SER A 1157 -13.52 36.24 -4.38
N GLU A 1158 -13.97 37.34 -3.78
CA GLU A 1158 -14.83 38.34 -4.46
C GLU A 1158 -14.16 38.93 -5.73
N GLU A 1159 -12.82 39.01 -5.73
CA GLU A 1159 -12.03 39.56 -6.83
C GLU A 1159 -11.98 38.62 -8.05
N ALA A 1160 -12.29 37.33 -7.87
CA ALA A 1160 -12.25 36.33 -8.93
C ALA A 1160 -13.35 36.48 -9.99
N THR A 1161 -14.47 37.15 -9.64
CA THR A 1161 -15.64 37.37 -10.52
C THR A 1161 -15.26 37.95 -11.89
N ASN A 1162 -14.21 38.77 -11.97
CA ASN A 1162 -13.78 39.37 -13.23
C ASN A 1162 -12.87 38.46 -14.06
N VAL A 1163 -12.08 37.60 -13.42
CA VAL A 1163 -11.16 36.69 -14.13
C VAL A 1163 -11.86 35.44 -14.64
N LEU A 1164 -12.97 35.03 -14.02
CA LEU A 1164 -13.76 33.87 -14.42
C LEU A 1164 -14.69 34.12 -15.62
N LYS A 1165 -14.99 35.39 -15.98
CA LYS A 1165 -15.91 35.73 -17.08
C LYS A 1165 -15.63 35.00 -18.41
N PRO A 1166 -14.38 34.86 -18.88
CA PRO A 1166 -14.09 34.15 -20.12
C PRO A 1166 -14.46 32.66 -20.09
N PHE A 1167 -14.51 32.02 -18.91
CA PHE A 1167 -14.88 30.60 -18.77
C PHE A 1167 -16.36 30.34 -19.13
N LEU A 1168 -17.20 31.38 -19.24
CA LEU A 1168 -18.53 31.28 -19.84
C LEU A 1168 -18.52 30.92 -21.33
N GLU A 1169 -17.37 31.10 -21.99
CA GLU A 1169 -17.15 30.74 -23.40
C GLU A 1169 -16.35 29.43 -23.55
N ASP A 1170 -16.08 28.68 -22.46
CA ASP A 1170 -15.37 27.39 -22.52
C ASP A 1170 -16.11 26.40 -23.42
N ALA A 1171 -15.38 25.48 -24.06
CA ALA A 1171 -15.98 24.45 -24.89
C ALA A 1171 -16.87 23.52 -24.06
N SER A 1172 -16.37 23.08 -22.90
CA SER A 1172 -17.09 22.20 -21.99
C SER A 1172 -18.23 22.95 -21.30
N ARG A 1173 -19.40 22.33 -21.34
CA ARG A 1173 -20.57 22.85 -20.64
C ARG A 1173 -20.44 22.74 -19.14
N ILE A 1174 -19.78 21.70 -18.60
CA ILE A 1174 -19.56 21.56 -17.15
C ILE A 1174 -18.82 22.80 -16.61
N VAL A 1175 -17.75 23.20 -17.30
CA VAL A 1175 -16.96 24.40 -16.95
C VAL A 1175 -17.82 25.68 -17.03
N ARG A 1176 -18.64 25.82 -18.08
CA ARG A 1176 -19.55 26.97 -18.22
C ARG A 1176 -20.59 27.01 -17.10
N ASP A 1177 -21.23 25.89 -16.78
CA ASP A 1177 -22.28 25.80 -15.76
C ASP A 1177 -21.68 26.05 -14.34
N ALA A 1178 -20.49 25.53 -14.04
CA ALA A 1178 -19.76 25.83 -12.80
C ALA A 1178 -19.43 27.32 -12.68
N THR A 1179 -18.94 27.93 -13.77
CA THR A 1179 -18.67 29.38 -13.84
C THR A 1179 -19.93 30.21 -13.61
N GLU A 1180 -21.05 29.86 -14.26
CA GLU A 1180 -22.33 30.54 -14.07
C GLU A 1180 -22.82 30.46 -12.62
N SER A 1181 -22.65 29.31 -11.97
CA SER A 1181 -23.04 29.10 -10.57
C SER A 1181 -22.31 30.06 -9.62
N VAL A 1182 -20.99 30.18 -9.78
CA VAL A 1182 -20.16 31.09 -8.97
C VAL A 1182 -20.52 32.55 -9.22
N LEU A 1183 -20.63 32.96 -10.49
CA LEU A 1183 -20.93 34.35 -10.86
C LEU A 1183 -22.32 34.80 -10.39
N ASN A 1184 -23.33 33.92 -10.43
CA ASN A 1184 -24.68 34.23 -9.96
C ASN A 1184 -24.77 34.33 -8.43
N THR A 1185 -23.93 33.58 -7.71
CA THR A 1185 -23.89 33.60 -6.24
C THR A 1185 -23.24 34.89 -5.73
N SER A 1186 -22.20 35.37 -6.40
CA SER A 1186 -21.54 36.66 -6.09
C SER A 1186 -22.39 37.90 -6.42
N GLU A 1187 -23.40 37.82 -7.30
CA GLU A 1187 -24.35 38.92 -7.54
C GLU A 1187 -25.46 39.02 -6.46
N MET A 1188 -25.63 37.99 -5.61
CA MET A 1188 -26.63 37.95 -4.54
C MET A 1188 -26.11 38.30 -3.14
N MET A 1189 -24.78 38.27 -2.93
CA MET A 1189 -24.09 38.81 -1.74
C MET A 1189 -23.80 40.30 -1.91
#